data_AF-A0A3R7VZ69-F1
#
_entry.id   AF-A0A3R7VZ69-F1
#
_cell.length_a   1.000
_cell.length_b   1.000
_cell.length_c   1.000
_cell.angle_alpha   90.00
_cell.angle_beta   90.00
_cell.angle_gamma   90.00
#
_symmetry.space_group_name_H-M   'P 1'
#
loop_
_entity.id
_entity.type
_entity.pdbx_description
1 polymer ?
#
loop_
_entity_poly.entity_id
_entity_poly.type
_entity_poly.pdbx_seq_one_letter_code
_entity_poly.pdbx_strand_id
1 'polypeptide(L)'
;MARRFREHGGMSLVELLIAVALLGMVSVAALQFIQMSESSLFGEQTQLTKQKRSEAISAHIYKKFASGTLREPLAEEVYQDKEMPQDLLDSDGMTLVALFGNSSRFDGVDPRCTLVSDVNVTSGTFQIRHDCMMRAGQSIVQQMNSLIAKGVVLTTGLEEGVGRCSISKPIPIDLSSGVATVSVDDPGSLVYGLDTARGVPVGNQVLLPRFVAYDTASPASFHTSMIEPPDVATAGIGLEMPDEYNVLGHGSLNLVGFVDALANNPQTDVFLELKTDVSASSLAVQTVPATVRMSGTGSTRLSLEGPLMDVREALQRLEYRTPKGFMGSDRLTGKIRSGSLVQSDNTILLAKGNCGNQRCGTATRFDLGEFDPITGKFTVREYITSVSVCGNELPSTYYGYCGTKFRYDRADGLVTRYPAGQPDYYKTQCALAGKLTYGDPNNVNNPSFPYVLYSPKARSFQAPDHVTVFLYEQTSTPLDAAKEAQLKSLTENRFSLFFQFDTFDATGGTVNFQLNNIEQGRNLRARGDPFTVIDDAEDFNPGTIGSDGTLTTNADWKQPNDGIVIPLRLSPAAFNPATGLYELKHYNQDPDGDGVVNPNLRMQSWTGLDGWNIRATADNGSAVIYKKVNFNDSITGRKADIQLKISESQPCT
;
A
#
# COMPACT_ATOMS: atom_id res chain seq x y z
N MET A 1 50.62 -2.94 -58.87
CA MET A 1 51.03 -4.31 -59.25
C MET A 1 49.88 -5.25 -58.92
N ALA A 2 49.40 -5.98 -59.94
CA ALA A 2 48.61 -7.22 -59.92
C ALA A 2 47.28 -7.35 -59.12
N ARG A 3 46.22 -7.64 -59.90
CA ARG A 3 44.91 -8.24 -59.54
C ARG A 3 45.02 -9.76 -59.26
N ARG A 4 43.98 -10.28 -58.57
CA ARG A 4 43.16 -11.51 -58.80
C ARG A 4 43.11 -12.41 -57.55
N PHE A 5 42.06 -13.16 -57.23
CA PHE A 5 40.61 -13.26 -57.47
C PHE A 5 40.14 -14.47 -56.61
N ARG A 6 38.87 -14.54 -56.21
CA ARG A 6 38.21 -15.56 -55.35
C ARG A 6 38.52 -17.04 -55.65
N GLU A 7 38.37 -17.89 -54.63
CA GLU A 7 37.51 -19.09 -54.68
C GLU A 7 37.05 -19.58 -53.28
N HIS A 8 35.84 -20.16 -53.25
CA HIS A 8 35.08 -20.64 -52.09
C HIS A 8 35.60 -21.98 -51.54
N GLY A 9 35.54 -22.16 -50.21
CA GLY A 9 35.59 -23.48 -49.55
C GLY A 9 34.33 -23.67 -48.70
N GLY A 10 33.49 -24.65 -49.07
CA GLY A 10 32.39 -25.13 -48.24
C GLY A 10 32.89 -25.92 -47.03
N MET A 11 32.08 -25.96 -45.96
CA MET A 11 32.36 -26.77 -44.76
C MET A 11 32.54 -28.24 -45.11
N SER A 12 33.56 -28.87 -44.52
CA SER A 12 33.89 -30.27 -44.72
C SER A 12 32.79 -31.18 -44.13
N LEU A 13 32.54 -32.33 -44.78
CA LEU A 13 31.60 -33.36 -44.33
C LEU A 13 31.95 -33.90 -42.93
N VAL A 14 33.23 -33.79 -42.54
CA VAL A 14 33.73 -34.12 -41.20
C VAL A 14 33.38 -33.05 -40.17
N GLU A 15 33.39 -31.76 -40.54
CA GLU A 15 32.96 -30.67 -39.64
C GLU A 15 31.44 -30.72 -39.39
N LEU A 16 30.65 -31.12 -40.39
CA LEU A 16 29.21 -31.32 -40.22
C LEU A 16 28.90 -32.54 -39.32
N LEU A 17 29.66 -33.64 -39.44
CA LEU A 17 29.50 -34.83 -38.60
C LEU A 17 29.93 -34.59 -37.15
N ILE A 18 30.99 -33.81 -36.93
CA ILE A 18 31.42 -33.41 -35.58
C ILE A 18 30.42 -32.43 -34.96
N ALA A 19 29.88 -31.48 -35.73
CA ALA A 19 28.84 -30.57 -35.25
C ALA A 19 27.53 -31.30 -34.91
N VAL A 20 27.10 -32.28 -35.71
CA VAL A 20 25.89 -33.08 -35.45
C VAL A 20 26.08 -34.06 -34.29
N ALA A 21 27.29 -34.63 -34.10
CA ALA A 21 27.59 -35.46 -32.94
C ALA A 21 27.67 -34.64 -31.63
N LEU A 22 28.23 -33.42 -31.68
CA LEU A 22 28.24 -32.49 -30.55
C LEU A 22 26.83 -31.97 -30.22
N LEU A 23 25.99 -31.68 -31.22
CA LEU A 23 24.58 -31.33 -31.02
C LEU A 23 23.76 -32.50 -30.46
N GLY A 24 24.06 -33.75 -30.87
CA GLY A 24 23.42 -34.95 -30.31
C GLY A 24 23.80 -35.22 -28.85
N MET A 25 25.09 -35.06 -28.48
CA MET A 25 25.55 -35.25 -27.10
C MET A 25 25.08 -34.13 -26.15
N VAL A 26 25.03 -32.88 -26.63
CA VAL A 26 24.46 -31.76 -25.85
C VAL A 26 22.95 -31.93 -25.65
N SER A 27 22.23 -32.50 -26.62
CA SER A 27 20.78 -32.72 -26.50
C SER A 27 20.41 -33.87 -25.54
N VAL A 28 21.16 -34.98 -25.54
CA VAL A 28 20.90 -36.12 -24.65
C VAL A 28 21.35 -35.83 -23.21
N ALA A 29 22.47 -35.12 -23.04
CA ALA A 29 22.91 -34.65 -21.72
C ALA A 29 21.96 -33.58 -21.16
N ALA A 30 21.47 -32.64 -21.98
CA ALA A 30 20.48 -31.65 -21.55
C ALA A 30 19.12 -32.29 -21.22
N LEU A 31 18.66 -33.31 -21.96
CA LEU A 31 17.40 -34.00 -21.66
C LEU A 31 17.49 -34.88 -20.40
N GLN A 32 18.63 -35.54 -20.14
CA GLN A 32 18.84 -36.26 -18.87
C GLN A 32 19.06 -35.33 -17.69
N PHE A 33 19.70 -34.17 -17.89
CA PHE A 33 19.84 -33.13 -16.86
C PHE A 33 18.51 -32.42 -16.59
N ILE A 34 17.66 -32.20 -17.60
CA ILE A 34 16.30 -31.65 -17.44
C ILE A 34 15.38 -32.67 -16.77
N GLN A 35 15.43 -33.97 -17.09
CA GLN A 35 14.60 -34.96 -16.38
C GLN A 35 15.05 -35.24 -14.93
N MET A 36 16.36 -35.24 -14.64
CA MET A 36 16.85 -35.34 -13.26
C MET A 36 16.63 -34.04 -12.47
N SER A 37 16.79 -32.87 -13.11
CA SER A 37 16.57 -31.58 -12.46
C SER A 37 15.08 -31.24 -12.35
N GLU A 38 14.20 -31.68 -13.25
CA GLU A 38 12.74 -31.53 -13.10
C GLU A 38 12.23 -32.41 -11.96
N SER A 39 12.61 -33.69 -11.87
CA SER A 39 12.12 -34.53 -10.76
C SER A 39 12.67 -34.09 -9.39
N SER A 40 13.92 -33.62 -9.30
CA SER A 40 14.49 -33.09 -8.05
C SER A 40 14.01 -31.67 -7.74
N LEU A 41 13.90 -30.75 -8.72
CA LEU A 41 13.36 -29.40 -8.50
C LEU A 41 11.86 -29.40 -8.27
N PHE A 42 11.07 -30.24 -8.96
CA PHE A 42 9.64 -30.38 -8.65
C PHE A 42 9.46 -31.09 -7.32
N GLY A 43 10.30 -32.07 -6.97
CA GLY A 43 10.32 -32.67 -5.63
C GLY A 43 10.65 -31.66 -4.53
N GLU A 44 11.71 -30.87 -4.70
CA GLU A 44 12.18 -29.84 -3.76
C GLU A 44 11.24 -28.62 -3.72
N GLN A 45 10.68 -28.16 -4.85
CA GLN A 45 9.66 -27.10 -4.88
C GLN A 45 8.35 -27.57 -4.28
N THR A 46 7.94 -28.83 -4.52
CA THR A 46 6.75 -29.40 -3.89
C THR A 46 6.98 -29.54 -2.38
N GLN A 47 8.14 -30.02 -1.94
CA GLN A 47 8.50 -30.10 -0.52
C GLN A 47 8.59 -28.72 0.13
N LEU A 48 9.19 -27.72 -0.53
CA LEU A 48 9.25 -26.34 -0.04
C LEU A 48 7.86 -25.70 0.02
N THR A 49 7.00 -25.95 -0.97
CA THR A 49 5.62 -25.47 -0.97
C THR A 49 4.80 -26.14 0.14
N LYS A 50 5.01 -27.44 0.38
CA LYS A 50 4.42 -28.16 1.52
C LYS A 50 4.92 -27.58 2.85
N GLN A 51 6.23 -27.40 3.02
CA GLN A 51 6.82 -26.81 4.23
C GLN A 51 6.27 -25.41 4.51
N LYS A 52 6.21 -24.52 3.50
CA LYS A 52 5.62 -23.18 3.65
C LYS A 52 4.14 -23.22 4.08
N ARG A 53 3.37 -24.19 3.57
CA ARG A 53 1.97 -24.38 3.96
C ARG A 53 1.86 -24.93 5.38
N SER A 54 2.67 -25.93 5.74
CA SER A 54 2.71 -26.51 7.08
C SER A 54 3.19 -25.48 8.13
N GLU A 55 4.11 -24.59 7.76
CA GLU A 55 4.51 -23.40 8.54
C GLU A 55 3.34 -22.42 8.74
N ALA A 56 2.62 -22.08 7.66
CA ALA A 56 1.48 -21.17 7.74
C ALA A 56 0.32 -21.73 8.60
N ILE A 57 -0.01 -23.02 8.44
CA ILE A 57 -1.00 -23.70 9.29
C ILE A 57 -0.50 -23.75 10.74
N SER A 58 0.78 -24.04 10.96
CA SER A 58 1.35 -24.09 12.31
C SER A 58 1.39 -22.74 13.01
N ALA A 59 1.64 -21.65 12.27
CA ALA A 59 1.50 -20.29 12.78
C ALA A 59 0.05 -20.00 13.21
N HIS A 60 -0.93 -20.47 12.42
CA HIS A 60 -2.34 -20.36 12.77
C HIS A 60 -2.71 -21.19 14.03
N ILE A 61 -2.23 -22.43 14.14
CA ILE A 61 -2.43 -23.26 15.35
C ILE A 61 -1.74 -22.61 16.56
N TYR A 62 -0.52 -22.09 16.40
CA TYR A 62 0.21 -21.41 17.47
C TYR A 62 -0.51 -20.14 17.94
N LYS A 63 -1.12 -19.38 17.03
CA LYS A 63 -1.98 -18.23 17.35
C LYS A 63 -3.20 -18.62 18.20
N LYS A 64 -3.87 -19.72 17.84
CA LYS A 64 -4.99 -20.27 18.62
C LYS A 64 -4.54 -20.79 19.98
N PHE A 65 -3.35 -21.39 20.04
CA PHE A 65 -2.72 -21.84 21.28
C PHE A 65 -2.41 -20.66 22.21
N ALA A 66 -1.74 -19.61 21.69
CA ALA A 66 -1.39 -18.42 22.45
C ALA A 66 -2.63 -17.68 22.98
N SER A 67 -3.71 -17.61 22.18
CA SER A 67 -4.98 -17.00 22.61
C SER A 67 -5.83 -17.89 23.53
N GLY A 68 -5.41 -19.12 23.84
CA GLY A 68 -6.18 -20.07 24.67
C GLY A 68 -7.46 -20.58 24.00
N THR A 69 -7.61 -20.40 22.70
CA THR A 69 -8.80 -20.77 21.91
C THR A 69 -8.60 -22.03 21.07
N LEU A 70 -7.40 -22.62 21.10
CA LEU A 70 -7.09 -23.83 20.35
C LEU A 70 -8.01 -24.96 20.78
N ARG A 71 -8.68 -25.61 19.84
CA ARG A 71 -9.52 -26.76 20.16
C ARG A 71 -8.69 -27.87 20.79
N GLU A 72 -9.22 -28.48 21.83
CA GLU A 72 -8.56 -29.57 22.54
C GLU A 72 -9.08 -30.95 22.07
N PRO A 73 -8.40 -31.63 21.13
CA PRO A 73 -8.78 -32.97 20.71
C PRO A 73 -8.75 -34.02 21.83
N LEU A 74 -9.73 -34.93 21.84
CA LEU A 74 -9.70 -36.12 22.69
C LEU A 74 -8.76 -37.22 22.12
N ALA A 75 -8.53 -37.21 20.81
CA ALA A 75 -7.60 -38.09 20.09
C ALA A 75 -6.94 -37.30 18.95
N GLU A 76 -5.82 -37.79 18.41
CA GLU A 76 -5.14 -37.14 17.28
C GLU A 76 -6.11 -36.88 16.11
N GLU A 77 -6.14 -35.65 15.62
CA GLU A 77 -7.06 -35.26 14.55
C GLU A 77 -6.42 -34.24 13.60
N VAL A 78 -6.87 -34.22 12.34
CA VAL A 78 -6.47 -33.19 11.39
C VAL A 78 -7.08 -31.85 11.82
N TYR A 79 -6.24 -30.85 12.00
CA TYR A 79 -6.64 -29.51 12.40
C TYR A 79 -7.44 -28.84 11.29
N GLN A 80 -8.64 -28.37 11.65
CA GLN A 80 -9.50 -27.61 10.76
C GLN A 80 -10.11 -26.43 11.52
N ASP A 81 -10.02 -25.24 10.93
CA ASP A 81 -10.59 -24.01 11.45
C ASP A 81 -11.14 -23.21 10.26
N LYS A 82 -12.40 -22.75 10.39
CA LYS A 82 -13.10 -21.99 9.35
C LYS A 82 -12.48 -20.62 9.09
N GLU A 83 -11.66 -20.13 10.02
CA GLU A 83 -10.92 -18.88 9.90
C GLU A 83 -9.60 -19.03 9.13
N MET A 84 -9.19 -20.25 8.76
CA MET A 84 -8.04 -20.44 7.88
C MET A 84 -8.36 -20.02 6.44
N PRO A 85 -7.41 -19.38 5.73
CA PRO A 85 -7.50 -19.16 4.29
C PRO A 85 -7.82 -20.45 3.52
N GLN A 86 -8.65 -20.32 2.46
CA GLN A 86 -9.16 -21.47 1.70
C GLN A 86 -8.03 -22.32 1.08
N ASP A 87 -6.94 -21.69 0.68
CA ASP A 87 -5.75 -22.35 0.13
C ASP A 87 -5.02 -23.25 1.15
N LEU A 88 -5.17 -22.99 2.45
CA LEU A 88 -4.67 -23.85 3.52
C LEU A 88 -5.65 -24.97 3.88
N LEU A 89 -6.97 -24.71 3.77
CA LEU A 89 -8.03 -25.70 4.01
C LEU A 89 -8.03 -26.84 2.98
N ASP A 90 -7.63 -26.55 1.74
CA ASP A 90 -7.57 -27.54 0.66
C ASP A 90 -6.28 -28.41 0.67
N SER A 91 -5.47 -28.34 1.74
CA SER A 91 -4.19 -29.07 1.87
C SER A 91 -4.31 -30.39 2.66
N ASP A 92 -3.25 -31.21 2.65
CA ASP A 92 -3.13 -32.44 3.46
C ASP A 92 -3.27 -32.16 4.99
N GLY A 93 -3.10 -30.89 5.40
CA GLY A 93 -3.35 -30.40 6.76
C GLY A 93 -2.31 -30.81 7.79
N MET A 94 -2.40 -30.20 8.97
CA MET A 94 -1.59 -30.54 10.15
C MET A 94 -2.41 -31.41 11.10
N THR A 95 -1.88 -32.53 11.57
CA THR A 95 -2.49 -33.32 12.65
C THR A 95 -2.12 -32.70 13.98
N LEU A 96 -3.13 -32.39 14.79
CA LEU A 96 -2.99 -31.82 16.12
C LEU A 96 -3.17 -32.89 17.18
N VAL A 97 -2.24 -32.93 18.14
CA VAL A 97 -2.28 -33.82 19.29
C VAL A 97 -2.22 -32.98 20.56
N ALA A 98 -3.23 -33.12 21.40
CA ALA A 98 -3.26 -32.49 22.71
C ALA A 98 -2.63 -33.44 23.74
N LEU A 99 -1.51 -33.01 24.33
CA LEU A 99 -0.84 -33.73 25.41
C LEU A 99 -1.38 -33.24 26.76
N PHE A 100 -1.14 -31.96 27.08
CA PHE A 100 -1.72 -31.31 28.27
C PHE A 100 -3.06 -30.61 27.96
N GLY A 101 -3.31 -30.27 26.69
CA GLY A 101 -4.53 -29.57 26.30
C GLY A 101 -4.61 -28.16 26.86
N ASN A 102 -5.82 -27.61 26.96
CA ASN A 102 -6.09 -26.22 27.39
C ASN A 102 -6.11 -26.02 28.92
N SER A 103 -5.94 -27.09 29.71
CA SER A 103 -5.74 -26.98 31.16
C SER A 103 -4.46 -26.20 31.50
N SER A 104 -4.56 -25.16 32.33
CA SER A 104 -3.42 -24.43 32.87
C SER A 104 -2.49 -25.38 33.65
N ARG A 105 -1.17 -25.27 33.44
CA ARG A 105 -0.19 -26.00 34.25
C ARG A 105 -0.08 -25.46 35.68
N PHE A 106 -0.70 -24.30 35.96
CA PHE A 106 -0.59 -23.54 37.20
C PHE A 106 -1.90 -23.43 37.99
N ASP A 107 -2.99 -24.07 37.54
CA ASP A 107 -4.23 -24.12 38.32
C ASP A 107 -4.04 -25.06 39.53
N GLY A 108 -3.51 -24.50 40.62
CA GLY A 108 -3.40 -25.15 41.93
C GLY A 108 -2.05 -25.83 42.23
N VAL A 109 -1.03 -25.02 42.54
CA VAL A 109 0.11 -25.28 43.46
C VAL A 109 1.05 -26.48 43.25
N ASP A 110 0.90 -27.35 42.24
CA ASP A 110 1.91 -28.41 41.98
C ASP A 110 2.27 -28.59 40.48
N PRO A 111 3.58 -28.57 40.12
CA PRO A 111 4.03 -28.89 38.77
C PRO A 111 3.68 -30.34 38.42
N ARG A 112 2.89 -30.57 37.35
CA ARG A 112 2.39 -31.91 36.98
C ARG A 112 3.50 -32.94 36.69
N CYS A 113 4.65 -32.50 36.18
CA CYS A 113 5.81 -33.35 35.93
C CYS A 113 7.08 -32.69 36.44
N THR A 114 7.76 -33.34 37.39
CA THR A 114 9.01 -32.87 38.00
C THR A 114 10.15 -33.84 37.71
N LEU A 115 11.37 -33.31 37.79
CA LEU A 115 12.59 -34.11 37.76
C LEU A 115 12.67 -35.02 38.98
N VAL A 116 12.87 -36.33 38.77
CA VAL A 116 13.03 -37.31 39.86
C VAL A 116 14.49 -37.46 40.32
N SER A 117 15.44 -36.94 39.55
CA SER A 117 16.87 -36.88 39.87
C SER A 117 17.47 -35.62 39.26
N ASP A 118 18.68 -35.25 39.71
CA ASP A 118 19.47 -34.21 39.04
C ASP A 118 19.71 -34.60 37.57
N VAL A 119 19.73 -33.59 36.70
CA VAL A 119 19.97 -33.78 35.28
C VAL A 119 21.43 -34.13 35.01
N ASN A 120 21.66 -35.13 34.17
CA ASN A 120 22.99 -35.57 33.80
C ASN A 120 23.38 -35.00 32.43
N VAL A 121 24.00 -33.80 32.46
CA VAL A 121 24.48 -33.07 31.27
C VAL A 121 25.50 -33.89 30.48
N THR A 122 26.38 -34.66 31.13
CA THR A 122 27.39 -35.48 30.44
C THR A 122 26.76 -36.56 29.58
N SER A 123 25.70 -37.21 30.09
CA SER A 123 24.95 -38.23 29.36
C SER A 123 23.85 -37.67 28.45
N GLY A 124 23.53 -36.37 28.58
CA GLY A 124 22.41 -35.75 27.89
C GLY A 124 21.05 -36.32 28.34
N THR A 125 20.89 -36.63 29.63
CA THR A 125 19.65 -37.26 30.12
C THR A 125 19.06 -36.61 31.36
N PHE A 126 17.73 -36.69 31.47
CA PHE A 126 16.97 -36.35 32.67
C PHE A 126 15.89 -37.40 32.95
N GLN A 127 15.38 -37.45 34.18
CA GLN A 127 14.41 -38.48 34.59
C GLN A 127 13.11 -37.87 35.09
N ILE A 128 11.99 -38.47 34.71
CA ILE A 128 10.63 -38.10 35.15
C ILE A 128 9.80 -39.35 35.49
N ARG A 129 8.74 -39.19 36.28
CA ARG A 129 7.69 -40.21 36.40
C ARG A 129 6.98 -40.39 35.05
N HIS A 130 6.87 -41.62 34.55
CA HIS A 130 6.27 -41.84 33.23
C HIS A 130 4.77 -41.51 33.18
N ASP A 131 4.12 -41.53 34.33
CA ASP A 131 2.70 -41.33 34.61
C ASP A 131 2.40 -39.99 35.29
N CYS A 132 3.35 -39.06 35.29
CA CYS A 132 3.16 -37.72 35.86
C CYS A 132 1.94 -36.98 35.24
N MET A 133 1.51 -37.40 34.04
CA MET A 133 0.19 -37.09 33.52
C MET A 133 -0.43 -38.28 32.78
N MET A 134 -1.75 -38.40 32.89
CA MET A 134 -2.59 -39.38 32.18
C MET A 134 -3.63 -38.65 31.34
N ARG A 135 -3.79 -39.06 30.08
CA ARG A 135 -4.86 -38.57 29.19
C ARG A 135 -5.29 -39.67 28.23
N ALA A 136 -6.60 -39.79 28.01
CA ALA A 136 -7.20 -40.83 27.16
C ALA A 136 -6.71 -42.26 27.48
N GLY A 137 -6.41 -42.55 28.75
CA GLY A 137 -5.92 -43.87 29.19
C GLY A 137 -4.45 -44.16 28.92
N GLN A 138 -3.68 -43.20 28.38
CA GLN A 138 -2.24 -43.31 28.15
C GLN A 138 -1.45 -42.36 29.04
N SER A 139 -0.26 -42.78 29.47
CA SER A 139 0.69 -41.94 30.17
C SER A 139 1.34 -40.94 29.23
N ILE A 140 1.79 -39.80 29.74
CA ILE A 140 2.43 -38.76 28.92
C ILE A 140 3.64 -39.29 28.14
N VAL A 141 4.47 -40.13 28.77
CA VAL A 141 5.62 -40.75 28.08
C VAL A 141 5.19 -41.74 27.00
N GLN A 142 4.06 -42.45 27.18
CA GLN A 142 3.50 -43.31 26.13
C GLN A 142 3.04 -42.50 24.92
N GLN A 143 2.40 -41.34 25.15
CA GLN A 143 1.98 -40.44 24.07
C GLN A 143 3.20 -39.83 23.35
N MET A 144 4.22 -39.39 24.10
CA MET A 144 5.47 -38.89 23.52
C MET A 144 6.16 -39.96 22.66
N ASN A 145 6.25 -41.20 23.15
CA ASN A 145 6.82 -42.31 22.37
C ASN A 145 6.00 -42.62 21.11
N SER A 146 4.67 -42.48 21.15
CA SER A 146 3.81 -42.63 19.96
C SER A 146 4.17 -41.60 18.87
N LEU A 147 4.41 -40.34 19.27
CA LEU A 147 4.82 -39.26 18.36
C LEU A 147 6.25 -39.49 17.82
N ILE A 148 7.19 -39.85 18.69
CA ILE A 148 8.57 -40.14 18.30
C ILE A 148 8.63 -41.32 17.32
N ALA A 149 7.79 -42.35 17.50
CA ALA A 149 7.70 -43.48 16.58
C ALA A 149 7.22 -43.08 15.16
N LYS A 150 6.53 -41.94 15.03
CA LYS A 150 6.15 -41.34 13.73
C LYS A 150 7.26 -40.47 13.12
N GLY A 151 8.38 -40.31 13.82
CA GLY A 151 9.49 -39.44 13.42
C GLY A 151 9.35 -37.98 13.85
N VAL A 152 8.39 -37.66 14.73
CA VAL A 152 8.23 -36.30 15.27
C VAL A 152 9.30 -36.04 16.34
N VAL A 153 10.06 -34.95 16.19
CA VAL A 153 10.97 -34.50 17.25
C VAL A 153 10.19 -33.63 18.22
N LEU A 154 10.16 -34.04 19.48
CA LEU A 154 9.48 -33.30 20.53
C LEU A 154 10.41 -32.27 21.12
N THR A 155 9.90 -31.07 21.39
CA THR A 155 10.64 -30.05 22.12
C THR A 155 10.10 -29.94 23.53
N THR A 156 10.99 -29.84 24.52
CA THR A 156 10.67 -29.61 25.93
C THR A 156 11.54 -28.48 26.47
N GLY A 157 11.20 -27.94 27.64
CA GLY A 157 12.09 -27.09 28.43
C GLY A 157 12.25 -27.64 29.85
N LEU A 158 13.20 -27.08 30.60
CA LEU A 158 13.34 -27.31 32.04
C LEU A 158 13.26 -25.95 32.76
N GLU A 159 12.55 -25.92 33.88
CA GLU A 159 12.53 -24.77 34.77
C GLU A 159 13.96 -24.43 35.24
N GLU A 160 14.35 -23.16 35.14
CA GLU A 160 15.71 -22.63 35.38
C GLU A 160 16.80 -23.16 34.43
N GLY A 161 16.42 -23.86 33.36
CA GLY A 161 17.31 -24.27 32.27
C GLY A 161 17.56 -23.16 31.25
N VAL A 162 18.70 -23.24 30.54
CA VAL A 162 19.12 -22.22 29.56
C VAL A 162 18.40 -22.24 28.21
N GLY A 163 17.68 -23.32 27.89
CA GLY A 163 17.14 -23.50 26.56
C GLY A 163 16.09 -24.60 26.47
N ARG A 164 15.64 -24.83 25.23
CA ARG A 164 14.72 -25.90 24.88
C ARG A 164 15.49 -27.13 24.41
N CYS A 165 15.08 -28.30 24.87
CA CYS A 165 15.67 -29.58 24.52
C CYS A 165 14.83 -30.27 23.46
N SER A 166 15.47 -30.78 22.42
CA SER A 166 14.84 -31.67 21.45
C SER A 166 14.98 -33.13 21.87
N ILE A 167 13.94 -33.93 21.63
CA ILE A 167 13.86 -35.35 21.96
C ILE A 167 13.45 -36.09 20.69
N SER A 168 14.40 -36.76 20.06
CA SER A 168 14.16 -37.59 18.87
C SER A 168 14.20 -39.09 19.13
N LYS A 169 14.60 -39.52 20.34
CA LYS A 169 14.83 -40.93 20.68
C LYS A 169 13.73 -41.50 21.57
N PRO A 170 13.38 -42.80 21.42
CA PRO A 170 12.43 -43.46 22.31
C PRO A 170 12.84 -43.33 23.78
N ILE A 171 11.86 -43.03 24.62
CA ILE A 171 12.02 -42.81 26.05
C ILE A 171 11.78 -44.14 26.79
N PRO A 172 12.82 -44.82 27.29
CA PRO A 172 12.66 -46.05 28.07
C PRO A 172 11.95 -45.78 29.40
N ILE A 173 11.07 -46.70 29.80
CA ILE A 173 10.38 -46.71 31.08
C ILE A 173 10.87 -47.93 31.88
N ASP A 174 11.41 -47.69 33.08
CA ASP A 174 11.63 -48.74 34.05
C ASP A 174 10.31 -49.05 34.77
N LEU A 175 9.69 -50.18 34.41
CA LEU A 175 8.39 -50.60 34.95
C LEU A 175 8.42 -50.92 36.45
N SER A 176 9.61 -51.17 37.03
CA SER A 176 9.74 -51.48 38.46
C SER A 176 9.71 -50.23 39.33
N SER A 177 10.25 -49.11 38.84
CA SER A 177 10.31 -47.81 39.53
C SER A 177 9.27 -46.80 39.04
N GLY A 178 8.70 -47.01 37.86
CA GLY A 178 7.81 -46.06 37.19
C GLY A 178 8.54 -44.84 36.63
N VAL A 179 9.87 -44.89 36.51
CA VAL A 179 10.71 -43.78 36.05
C VAL A 179 11.02 -43.94 34.56
N ALA A 180 10.86 -42.84 33.83
CA ALA A 180 11.27 -42.70 32.44
C ALA A 180 12.58 -41.90 32.35
N THR A 181 13.53 -42.39 31.55
CA THR A 181 14.79 -41.67 31.28
C THR A 181 14.72 -41.03 29.90
N VAL A 182 14.70 -39.71 29.84
CA VAL A 182 14.62 -38.94 28.61
C VAL A 182 16.03 -38.58 28.15
N SER A 183 16.36 -38.92 26.91
CA SER A 183 17.60 -38.48 26.25
C SER A 183 17.31 -37.31 25.30
N VAL A 184 18.10 -36.25 25.40
CA VAL A 184 17.97 -35.08 24.51
C VAL A 184 18.99 -35.14 23.38
N ASP A 185 18.69 -34.44 22.30
CA ASP A 185 19.55 -34.38 21.12
C ASP A 185 20.78 -33.49 21.36
N ASP A 186 20.62 -32.40 22.11
CA ASP A 186 21.70 -31.50 22.52
C ASP A 186 21.81 -31.45 24.06
N PRO A 187 22.84 -32.05 24.67
CA PRO A 187 23.06 -31.99 26.11
C PRO A 187 23.25 -30.57 26.65
N GLY A 188 23.67 -29.60 25.84
CA GLY A 188 23.81 -28.19 26.25
C GLY A 188 22.49 -27.54 26.68
N SER A 189 21.36 -28.04 26.16
CA SER A 189 20.02 -27.57 26.52
C SER A 189 19.61 -27.90 27.97
N LEU A 190 20.36 -28.77 28.65
CA LEU A 190 20.09 -29.27 30.01
C LEU A 190 20.82 -28.51 31.12
N VAL A 191 21.57 -27.47 30.74
CA VAL A 191 22.40 -26.67 31.64
C VAL A 191 21.55 -25.75 32.52
N TYR A 192 21.93 -25.63 33.79
CA TYR A 192 21.32 -24.75 34.78
C TYR A 192 21.99 -23.36 34.78
N GLY A 193 21.22 -22.31 34.46
CA GLY A 193 21.75 -20.95 34.38
C GLY A 193 23.02 -20.84 33.52
N LEU A 194 23.97 -19.96 33.86
CA LEU A 194 25.20 -19.81 33.06
C LEU A 194 26.28 -20.88 33.34
N ASP A 195 26.01 -21.87 34.19
CA ASP A 195 27.01 -22.86 34.62
C ASP A 195 26.96 -24.13 33.77
N THR A 196 27.76 -24.15 32.69
CA THR A 196 27.85 -25.25 31.71
C THR A 196 28.18 -26.64 32.29
N ALA A 197 28.62 -26.74 33.54
CA ALA A 197 28.94 -28.01 34.19
C ALA A 197 27.79 -28.55 35.07
N ARG A 198 26.77 -27.73 35.35
CA ARG A 198 25.69 -28.05 36.28
C ARG A 198 24.38 -28.31 35.53
N GLY A 199 23.81 -29.50 35.73
CA GLY A 199 22.46 -29.82 35.26
C GLY A 199 21.39 -29.19 36.15
N VAL A 200 20.20 -29.01 35.60
CA VAL A 200 19.02 -28.58 36.36
C VAL A 200 18.78 -29.54 37.54
N PRO A 201 18.54 -29.04 38.77
CA PRO A 201 18.42 -29.88 39.96
C PRO A 201 17.10 -30.66 40.02
N VAL A 202 17.10 -31.74 40.81
CA VAL A 202 15.90 -32.53 41.14
C VAL A 202 14.80 -31.64 41.72
N GLY A 203 13.54 -31.98 41.41
CA GLY A 203 12.36 -31.23 41.88
C GLY A 203 11.92 -30.10 40.95
N ASN A 204 12.79 -29.58 40.08
CA ASN A 204 12.41 -28.58 39.09
C ASN A 204 11.40 -29.15 38.07
N GLN A 205 10.53 -28.27 37.55
CA GLN A 205 9.50 -28.65 36.59
C GLN A 205 10.08 -28.94 35.20
N VAL A 206 9.51 -29.96 34.55
CA VAL A 206 9.73 -30.23 33.13
C VAL A 206 8.61 -29.59 32.31
N LEU A 207 8.99 -28.70 31.39
CA LEU A 207 8.08 -27.94 30.52
C LEU A 207 7.79 -28.75 29.26
N LEU A 208 6.97 -29.78 29.42
CA LEU A 208 6.51 -30.60 28.32
C LEU A 208 5.56 -29.82 27.39
N PRO A 209 5.50 -30.15 26.09
CA PRO A 209 4.63 -29.47 25.15
C PRO A 209 3.16 -29.74 25.49
N ARG A 210 2.32 -28.70 25.41
CA ARG A 210 0.86 -28.82 25.64
C ARG A 210 0.15 -29.42 24.43
N PHE A 211 0.59 -29.01 23.25
CA PHE A 211 0.14 -29.52 21.97
C PHE A 211 1.34 -29.81 21.09
N VAL A 212 1.19 -30.79 20.22
CA VAL A 212 2.13 -31.09 19.14
C VAL A 212 1.34 -31.09 17.84
N ALA A 213 1.82 -30.36 16.85
CA ALA A 213 1.26 -30.39 15.52
C ALA A 213 2.32 -30.96 14.57
N TYR A 214 1.94 -31.91 13.72
CA TYR A 214 2.81 -32.47 12.70
C TYR A 214 2.12 -32.58 11.34
N ASP A 215 2.88 -32.59 10.27
CA ASP A 215 2.34 -32.74 8.91
C ASP A 215 1.66 -34.12 8.75
N THR A 216 0.39 -34.13 8.36
CA THR A 216 -0.42 -35.35 8.33
C THR A 216 0.14 -36.40 7.36
N ALA A 217 0.72 -35.96 6.24
CA ALA A 217 1.27 -36.86 5.23
C ALA A 217 2.73 -37.24 5.51
N SER A 218 3.48 -36.41 6.22
CA SER A 218 4.92 -36.61 6.49
C SER A 218 5.36 -36.05 7.85
N PRO A 219 5.01 -36.72 8.97
CA PRO A 219 5.26 -36.21 10.33
C PRO A 219 6.73 -35.88 10.65
N ALA A 220 7.66 -36.64 10.05
CA ALA A 220 9.09 -36.43 10.22
C ALA A 220 9.62 -35.17 9.50
N SER A 221 8.92 -34.70 8.46
CA SER A 221 9.37 -33.59 7.62
C SER A 221 9.05 -32.22 8.22
N PHE A 222 7.93 -32.12 8.94
CA PHE A 222 7.50 -30.88 9.57
C PHE A 222 6.67 -31.18 10.82
N HIS A 223 7.09 -30.59 11.95
CA HIS A 223 6.40 -30.69 13.22
C HIS A 223 6.76 -29.50 14.12
N THR A 224 5.88 -29.20 15.06
CA THR A 224 6.10 -28.16 16.05
C THR A 224 5.51 -28.54 17.41
N SER A 225 6.21 -28.15 18.46
CA SER A 225 5.84 -28.39 19.86
C SER A 225 5.46 -27.08 20.53
N MET A 226 4.27 -27.02 21.10
CA MET A 226 3.71 -25.81 21.71
C MET A 226 3.98 -25.83 23.21
N ILE A 227 4.98 -25.06 23.64
CA ILE A 227 5.48 -25.02 25.02
C ILE A 227 5.33 -23.60 25.58
N GLU A 228 4.81 -23.49 26.79
CA GLU A 228 4.75 -22.23 27.56
C GLU A 228 6.13 -21.86 28.16
N PRO A 229 6.56 -20.57 28.14
CA PRO A 229 7.83 -20.15 28.73
C PRO A 229 7.94 -20.43 30.25
N PRO A 230 9.14 -20.75 30.79
CA PRO A 230 9.35 -21.16 32.19
C PRO A 230 8.97 -20.11 33.25
N ASP A 231 9.21 -18.83 32.99
CA ASP A 231 9.56 -17.84 34.03
C ASP A 231 8.66 -16.61 34.05
N VAL A 232 7.47 -16.68 33.44
CA VAL A 232 6.47 -15.62 33.51
C VAL A 232 5.11 -16.25 33.67
N ALA A 233 4.25 -15.68 34.52
CA ALA A 233 2.83 -15.69 34.22
C ALA A 233 2.66 -14.97 32.88
N THR A 234 2.86 -15.66 31.76
CA THR A 234 2.94 -15.01 30.45
C THR A 234 1.58 -14.43 30.14
N ALA A 235 1.36 -13.16 30.46
CA ALA A 235 0.45 -12.32 29.71
C ALA A 235 1.17 -12.00 28.39
N GLY A 236 1.17 -12.94 27.45
CA GLY A 236 1.66 -12.69 26.10
C GLY A 236 0.74 -11.66 25.47
N ILE A 237 1.03 -10.38 25.65
CA ILE A 237 0.26 -9.33 24.99
C ILE A 237 0.59 -9.35 23.49
N GLY A 238 -0.41 -9.11 22.65
CA GLY A 238 -0.28 -9.01 21.21
C GLY A 238 -1.12 -7.87 20.69
N LEU A 239 -0.79 -7.41 19.49
CA LEU A 239 -1.62 -6.49 18.74
C LEU A 239 -1.61 -6.98 17.30
N GLU A 240 -2.80 -7.16 16.75
CA GLU A 240 -2.96 -7.61 15.37
C GLU A 240 -3.74 -6.58 14.57
N MET A 241 -3.19 -6.26 13.42
CA MET A 241 -3.72 -5.32 12.47
C MET A 241 -3.44 -5.86 11.05
N PRO A 242 -4.36 -5.75 10.07
CA PRO A 242 -4.09 -6.15 8.70
C PRO A 242 -3.09 -5.18 8.05
N ASP A 243 -2.34 -5.62 7.04
CA ASP A 243 -1.38 -4.76 6.34
C ASP A 243 -2.06 -3.52 5.73
N GLU A 244 -3.25 -3.70 5.16
CA GLU A 244 -4.02 -2.65 4.50
C GLU A 244 -5.51 -2.71 4.84
N TYR A 245 -6.16 -1.54 4.91
CA TYR A 245 -7.61 -1.44 5.10
C TYR A 245 -8.20 -0.26 4.33
N ASN A 246 -9.26 -0.50 3.56
CA ASN A 246 -9.92 0.53 2.77
C ASN A 246 -10.85 1.38 3.63
N VAL A 247 -10.74 2.71 3.49
CA VAL A 247 -11.59 3.68 4.19
C VAL A 247 -12.15 4.71 3.21
N LEU A 248 -13.23 5.37 3.60
CA LEU A 248 -13.79 6.51 2.88
C LEU A 248 -12.97 7.77 3.19
N GLY A 249 -12.55 8.49 2.14
CA GLY A 249 -11.90 9.79 2.23
C GLY A 249 -12.86 10.94 2.55
N HIS A 250 -12.37 12.16 2.40
CA HIS A 250 -13.16 13.40 2.42
C HIS A 250 -13.93 13.68 3.74
N GLY A 251 -13.27 13.60 4.89
CA GLY A 251 -13.92 13.93 6.17
C GLY A 251 -14.82 12.81 6.73
N SER A 252 -14.89 11.68 6.03
CA SER A 252 -15.78 10.58 6.34
C SER A 252 -15.35 9.86 7.61
N LEU A 253 -16.36 9.40 8.36
CA LEU A 253 -16.16 8.55 9.53
C LEU A 253 -16.12 7.09 9.09
N ASN A 254 -15.11 6.36 9.55
CA ASN A 254 -14.87 4.97 9.19
C ASN A 254 -14.78 4.13 10.45
N LEU A 255 -15.52 3.02 10.49
CA LEU A 255 -15.34 2.01 11.53
C LEU A 255 -14.10 1.17 11.20
N VAL A 256 -13.13 1.17 12.10
CA VAL A 256 -11.84 0.48 11.96
C VAL A 256 -11.66 -0.54 13.10
N GLY A 257 -12.71 -1.31 13.37
CA GLY A 257 -12.75 -2.32 14.44
C GLY A 257 -11.95 -3.60 14.16
N PHE A 258 -10.93 -3.53 13.30
CA PHE A 258 -10.04 -4.65 12.97
C PHE A 258 -8.84 -4.74 13.90
N VAL A 259 -8.58 -3.71 14.71
CA VAL A 259 -7.45 -3.70 15.65
C VAL A 259 -7.78 -4.65 16.80
N ASP A 260 -7.06 -5.77 16.88
CA ASP A 260 -7.29 -6.77 17.92
C ASP A 260 -6.14 -6.78 18.94
N ALA A 261 -6.46 -6.46 20.18
CA ALA A 261 -5.53 -6.56 21.30
C ALA A 261 -5.64 -7.97 21.90
N LEU A 262 -4.52 -8.65 22.05
CA LEU A 262 -4.46 -10.01 22.57
C LEU A 262 -3.73 -10.02 23.91
N ALA A 263 -4.13 -10.90 24.82
CA ALA A 263 -3.31 -11.35 25.94
C ALA A 263 -3.76 -12.74 26.37
N ASN A 264 -2.81 -13.54 26.87
CA ASN A 264 -3.11 -14.88 27.38
C ASN A 264 -4.03 -14.85 28.62
N ASN A 265 -4.05 -13.74 29.38
CA ASN A 265 -5.02 -13.50 30.43
C ASN A 265 -5.96 -12.34 30.02
N PRO A 266 -7.27 -12.59 29.87
CA PRO A 266 -8.24 -11.56 29.47
C PRO A 266 -8.41 -10.41 30.48
N GLN A 267 -7.97 -10.59 31.72
CA GLN A 267 -7.99 -9.58 32.79
C GLN A 267 -6.67 -8.81 32.91
N THR A 268 -5.70 -9.04 32.02
CA THR A 268 -4.45 -8.28 32.01
C THR A 268 -4.74 -6.80 31.77
N ASP A 269 -4.27 -5.96 32.69
CA ASP A 269 -4.26 -4.51 32.47
C ASP A 269 -3.27 -4.16 31.35
N VAL A 270 -3.77 -3.44 30.34
CA VAL A 270 -3.00 -3.00 29.19
C VAL A 270 -3.11 -1.50 28.99
N PHE A 271 -2.07 -0.92 28.42
CA PHE A 271 -2.07 0.42 27.86
C PHE A 271 -1.86 0.30 26.35
N LEU A 272 -2.87 0.69 25.56
CA LEU A 272 -2.81 0.73 24.11
C LEU A 272 -2.79 2.18 23.64
N GLU A 273 -1.79 2.53 22.82
CA GLU A 273 -1.73 3.79 22.09
C GLU A 273 -1.90 3.53 20.60
N LEU A 274 -2.83 4.25 19.97
CA LEU A 274 -3.05 4.28 18.53
C LEU A 274 -2.66 5.65 18.00
N LYS A 275 -2.02 5.69 16.83
CA LYS A 275 -1.55 6.92 16.19
C LYS A 275 -1.76 6.87 14.68
N THR A 276 -2.24 7.96 14.11
CA THR A 276 -2.22 8.22 12.67
C THR A 276 -1.11 9.20 12.29
N ASP A 277 -0.65 9.16 11.04
CA ASP A 277 0.45 10.01 10.55
C ASP A 277 -0.06 11.28 9.86
N VAL A 278 -1.23 11.22 9.22
CA VAL A 278 -1.83 12.37 8.54
C VAL A 278 -2.36 13.38 9.56
N SER A 279 -1.85 14.60 9.47
CA SER A 279 -2.29 15.73 10.29
C SER A 279 -3.79 16.02 10.06
N ALA A 280 -4.50 16.39 11.13
CA ALA A 280 -5.95 16.63 11.15
C ALA A 280 -6.86 15.41 10.90
N SER A 281 -6.31 14.19 10.82
CA SER A 281 -7.11 12.98 11.04
C SER A 281 -7.50 12.87 12.51
N SER A 282 -8.51 12.05 12.82
CA SER A 282 -8.90 11.82 14.21
C SER A 282 -9.32 10.39 14.47
N LEU A 283 -8.95 9.91 15.65
CA LEU A 283 -9.35 8.63 16.22
C LEU A 283 -10.32 8.87 17.38
N ALA A 284 -11.36 8.06 17.47
CA ALA A 284 -12.33 8.11 18.55
C ALA A 284 -12.89 6.72 18.85
N VAL A 285 -13.45 6.55 20.05
CA VAL A 285 -14.28 5.40 20.40
C VAL A 285 -15.59 5.94 20.96
N GLN A 286 -16.73 5.54 20.39
CA GLN A 286 -18.03 6.09 20.78
C GLN A 286 -18.44 5.73 22.21
N THR A 287 -18.14 4.51 22.64
CA THR A 287 -18.52 3.99 23.97
C THR A 287 -17.38 3.14 24.49
N VAL A 288 -16.92 3.48 25.69
CA VAL A 288 -15.87 2.74 26.41
C VAL A 288 -16.48 2.15 27.68
N PRO A 289 -16.13 0.90 28.04
CA PRO A 289 -16.48 0.34 29.35
C PRO A 289 -15.97 1.22 30.50
N ALA A 290 -16.66 1.24 31.63
CA ALA A 290 -16.34 2.11 32.77
C ALA A 290 -14.96 1.84 33.40
N THR A 291 -14.42 0.65 33.16
CA THR A 291 -13.08 0.18 33.57
C THR A 291 -11.96 0.67 32.65
N VAL A 292 -12.29 1.21 31.47
CA VAL A 292 -11.31 1.71 30.50
C VAL A 292 -11.18 3.22 30.61
N ARG A 293 -9.95 3.69 30.82
CA ARG A 293 -9.59 5.10 30.72
C ARG A 293 -9.21 5.41 29.28
N MET A 294 -9.89 6.39 28.69
CA MET A 294 -9.61 6.87 27.34
C MET A 294 -9.04 8.29 27.39
N SER A 295 -8.03 8.57 26.57
CA SER A 295 -7.49 9.92 26.38
C SER A 295 -7.13 10.16 24.92
N GLY A 296 -7.11 11.43 24.48
CA GLY A 296 -6.75 11.81 23.11
C GLY A 296 -7.85 11.61 22.06
N THR A 297 -9.08 11.27 22.47
CA THR A 297 -10.22 11.16 21.54
C THR A 297 -10.42 12.44 20.71
N GLY A 298 -10.73 12.26 19.42
CA GLY A 298 -10.84 13.37 18.47
C GLY A 298 -9.51 13.93 17.98
N SER A 299 -8.39 13.27 18.25
CA SER A 299 -7.05 13.66 17.80
C SER A 299 -6.37 12.54 17.00
N THR A 300 -5.18 12.80 16.45
CA THR A 300 -4.39 11.78 15.74
C THR A 300 -3.82 10.70 16.66
N ARG A 301 -3.94 10.85 17.99
CA ARG A 301 -3.47 9.88 18.98
C ARG A 301 -4.60 9.54 19.94
N LEU A 302 -4.86 8.27 20.13
CA LEU A 302 -5.85 7.76 21.07
C LEU A 302 -5.18 6.75 21.99
N SER A 303 -5.39 6.89 23.30
CA SER A 303 -4.89 5.92 24.28
C SER A 303 -6.05 5.31 25.06
N LEU A 304 -6.00 3.99 25.24
CA LEU A 304 -6.93 3.19 26.03
C LEU A 304 -6.15 2.44 27.11
N GLU A 305 -6.57 2.53 28.36
CA GLU A 305 -5.94 1.88 29.49
C GLU A 305 -6.98 1.14 30.34
N GLY A 306 -6.76 -0.14 30.62
CA GLY A 306 -7.64 -0.96 31.45
C GLY A 306 -7.51 -2.45 31.17
N PRO A 307 -8.43 -3.29 31.67
CA PRO A 307 -8.43 -4.73 31.41
C PRO A 307 -8.55 -5.03 29.92
N LEU A 308 -7.78 -6.00 29.40
CA LEU A 308 -7.71 -6.32 27.98
C LEU A 308 -9.09 -6.53 27.34
N MET A 309 -9.97 -7.32 27.96
CA MET A 309 -11.30 -7.59 27.39
C MET A 309 -12.12 -6.32 27.17
N ASP A 310 -12.03 -5.37 28.09
CA ASP A 310 -12.75 -4.11 28.00
C ASP A 310 -12.12 -3.18 26.97
N VAL A 311 -10.78 -3.21 26.84
CA VAL A 311 -10.06 -2.50 25.78
C VAL A 311 -10.42 -3.08 24.40
N ARG A 312 -10.52 -4.41 24.25
CA ARG A 312 -10.98 -5.05 23.00
C ARG A 312 -12.40 -4.65 22.65
N GLU A 313 -13.31 -4.62 23.63
CA GLU A 313 -14.67 -4.15 23.41
C GLU A 313 -14.70 -2.69 22.93
N ALA A 314 -13.85 -1.82 23.49
CA ALA A 314 -13.69 -0.45 23.02
C ALA A 314 -13.17 -0.40 21.56
N LEU A 315 -12.20 -1.25 21.20
CA LEU A 315 -11.61 -1.29 19.85
C LEU A 315 -12.59 -1.74 18.77
N GLN A 316 -13.57 -2.59 19.08
CA GLN A 316 -14.64 -2.94 18.13
C GLN A 316 -15.44 -1.71 17.65
N ARG A 317 -15.40 -0.61 18.42
CA ARG A 317 -16.05 0.67 18.15
C ARG A 317 -15.05 1.77 17.83
N LEU A 318 -13.83 1.41 17.44
CA LEU A 318 -12.80 2.36 17.02
C LEU A 318 -13.21 3.01 15.69
N GLU A 319 -13.21 4.33 15.71
CA GLU A 319 -13.53 5.16 14.56
C GLU A 319 -12.31 5.94 14.11
N TYR A 320 -12.12 5.99 12.80
CA TYR A 320 -11.15 6.82 12.12
C TYR A 320 -11.87 7.81 11.21
N ARG A 321 -11.61 9.10 11.41
CA ARG A 321 -12.10 10.16 10.54
C ARG A 321 -10.95 10.70 9.70
N THR A 322 -11.09 10.57 8.38
CA THR A 322 -10.15 11.20 7.43
C THR A 322 -10.27 12.72 7.51
N PRO A 323 -9.21 13.49 7.21
CA PRO A 323 -9.35 14.93 7.03
C PRO A 323 -10.31 15.26 5.87
N LYS A 324 -10.95 16.43 5.91
CA LYS A 324 -11.74 16.93 4.78
C LYS A 324 -10.86 17.06 3.54
N GLY A 325 -11.38 16.67 2.38
CA GLY A 325 -10.64 16.69 1.11
C GLY A 325 -9.49 15.70 0.98
N PHE A 326 -9.24 14.86 1.99
CA PHE A 326 -8.17 13.87 1.96
C PHE A 326 -8.57 12.59 1.21
N MET A 327 -7.64 12.10 0.39
CA MET A 327 -7.63 10.75 -0.17
C MET A 327 -6.18 10.24 -0.19
N GLY A 328 -5.97 8.93 -0.31
CA GLY A 328 -4.64 8.33 -0.31
C GLY A 328 -4.32 7.51 0.94
N SER A 329 -3.04 7.33 1.26
CA SER A 329 -2.63 6.47 2.38
C SER A 329 -2.41 7.25 3.68
N ASP A 330 -2.98 6.77 4.78
CA ASP A 330 -2.60 7.13 6.16
C ASP A 330 -2.11 5.88 6.89
N ARG A 331 -1.21 6.02 7.86
CA ARG A 331 -0.69 4.88 8.62
C ARG A 331 -1.26 4.89 10.02
N LEU A 332 -2.05 3.88 10.37
CA LEU A 332 -2.48 3.63 11.73
C LEU A 332 -1.43 2.74 12.40
N THR A 333 -0.72 3.27 13.38
CA THR A 333 0.23 2.52 14.21
C THR A 333 -0.39 2.28 15.57
N GLY A 334 -0.38 1.03 16.03
CA GLY A 334 -0.75 0.68 17.38
C GLY A 334 0.43 0.19 18.20
N LYS A 335 0.43 0.52 19.48
CA LYS A 335 1.44 0.10 20.45
C LYS A 335 0.77 -0.29 21.76
N ILE A 336 0.79 -1.57 22.08
CA ILE A 336 0.24 -2.12 23.32
C ILE A 336 1.35 -2.39 24.33
N ARG A 337 1.07 -2.16 25.61
CA ARG A 337 1.97 -2.43 26.73
C ARG A 337 1.24 -3.05 27.91
N SER A 338 1.95 -3.88 28.66
CA SER A 338 1.53 -4.37 29.97
C SER A 338 2.79 -4.60 30.81
N GLY A 339 3.00 -3.77 31.84
CA GLY A 339 4.27 -3.72 32.56
C GLY A 339 5.44 -3.40 31.62
N SER A 340 6.43 -4.30 31.54
CA SER A 340 7.60 -4.20 30.66
C SER A 340 7.37 -4.72 29.25
N LEU A 341 6.28 -5.46 29.00
CA LEU A 341 5.98 -6.01 27.69
C LEU A 341 5.46 -4.93 26.76
N VAL A 342 5.93 -4.96 25.51
CA VAL A 342 5.54 -4.01 24.47
C VAL A 342 5.40 -4.77 23.16
N GLN A 343 4.30 -4.53 22.45
CA GLN A 343 4.11 -4.97 21.07
C GLN A 343 3.61 -3.79 20.24
N SER A 344 3.84 -3.87 18.93
CA SER A 344 3.34 -2.87 17.99
C SER A 344 2.99 -3.52 16.69
N ASP A 345 1.95 -2.98 16.05
CA ASP A 345 1.55 -3.35 14.72
C ASP A 345 1.06 -2.10 13.97
N ASN A 346 0.86 -2.21 12.66
CA ASN A 346 0.38 -1.10 11.86
C ASN A 346 -0.46 -1.55 10.67
N THR A 347 -1.37 -0.68 10.25
CA THR A 347 -2.18 -0.82 9.04
C THR A 347 -2.02 0.42 8.18
N ILE A 348 -1.92 0.23 6.87
CA ILE A 348 -2.10 1.30 5.89
C ILE A 348 -3.60 1.48 5.61
N LEU A 349 -4.14 2.62 6.04
CA LEU A 349 -5.50 3.04 5.75
C LEU A 349 -5.55 3.68 4.36
N LEU A 350 -6.17 2.99 3.40
CA LEU A 350 -6.32 3.44 2.02
C LEU A 350 -7.63 4.23 1.86
N ALA A 351 -7.53 5.56 1.99
CA ALA A 351 -8.65 6.47 1.82
C ALA A 351 -9.02 6.61 0.34
N LYS A 352 -10.24 6.18 0.00
CA LYS A 352 -10.80 6.32 -1.35
C LYS A 352 -11.11 7.76 -1.69
N GLY A 353 -10.80 8.16 -2.92
CA GLY A 353 -11.18 9.46 -3.48
C GLY A 353 -12.70 9.61 -3.55
N ASN A 354 -13.23 10.69 -2.98
CA ASN A 354 -14.64 11.05 -3.18
C ASN A 354 -14.77 11.84 -4.49
N CYS A 355 -15.40 11.27 -5.50
CA CYS A 355 -15.59 11.91 -6.82
C CYS A 355 -16.86 12.74 -6.96
N GLY A 356 -17.59 13.05 -5.87
CA GLY A 356 -18.76 13.93 -5.93
C GLY A 356 -19.81 13.45 -6.94
N ASN A 357 -20.11 12.16 -6.94
CA ASN A 357 -21.03 11.47 -7.85
C ASN A 357 -20.62 11.47 -9.35
N GLN A 358 -19.41 11.91 -9.70
CA GLN A 358 -18.88 11.77 -11.06
C GLN A 358 -18.53 10.31 -11.34
N ARG A 359 -18.98 9.79 -12.49
CA ARG A 359 -18.69 8.43 -12.97
C ARG A 359 -17.53 8.37 -13.96
N CYS A 360 -16.91 9.51 -14.24
CA CYS A 360 -15.76 9.62 -15.12
C CYS A 360 -14.73 10.53 -14.47
N GLY A 361 -13.48 10.34 -14.89
CA GLY A 361 -12.34 11.11 -14.40
C GLY A 361 -11.53 10.34 -13.36
N THR A 362 -10.55 11.05 -12.83
CA THR A 362 -9.55 10.57 -11.89
C THR A 362 -9.53 11.54 -10.71
N ALA A 363 -9.69 11.01 -9.50
CA ALA A 363 -9.48 11.75 -8.27
C ALA A 363 -7.97 11.83 -7.96
N THR A 364 -7.50 13.03 -7.68
CA THR A 364 -6.10 13.31 -7.32
C THR A 364 -6.08 14.27 -6.14
N ARG A 365 -5.27 13.96 -5.10
CA ARG A 365 -5.11 14.87 -3.96
C ARG A 365 -4.20 16.03 -4.32
N PHE A 366 -4.68 17.24 -4.11
CA PHE A 366 -3.93 18.49 -4.15
C PHE A 366 -3.70 18.93 -2.72
N ASP A 367 -2.43 18.92 -2.31
CA ASP A 367 -2.02 19.45 -1.01
C ASP A 367 -1.73 20.94 -1.19
N LEU A 368 -2.46 21.79 -0.49
CA LEU A 368 -2.27 23.25 -0.53
C LEU A 368 -1.47 23.70 0.69
N GLY A 369 -0.52 24.60 0.47
CA GLY A 369 0.30 25.11 1.57
C GLY A 369 1.50 25.93 1.11
N GLU A 370 2.65 25.60 1.69
CA GLU A 370 3.91 26.31 1.51
C GLU A 370 5.05 25.32 1.27
N PHE A 371 5.80 25.53 0.18
CA PHE A 371 7.03 24.79 -0.10
C PHE A 371 8.25 25.58 0.40
N ASP A 372 9.05 24.94 1.26
CA ASP A 372 10.34 25.49 1.67
C ASP A 372 11.44 25.03 0.71
N PRO A 373 11.98 25.93 -0.14
CA PRO A 373 13.02 25.56 -1.10
C PRO A 373 14.37 25.24 -0.47
N ILE A 374 14.59 25.59 0.81
CA ILE A 374 15.85 25.30 1.51
C ILE A 374 15.83 23.87 2.03
N THR A 375 14.71 23.44 2.61
CA THR A 375 14.58 22.10 3.19
C THR A 375 13.95 21.07 2.25
N GLY A 376 13.35 21.51 1.13
CA GLY A 376 12.60 20.67 0.20
C GLY A 376 11.28 20.15 0.77
N LYS A 377 10.81 20.70 1.90
CA LYS A 377 9.61 20.21 2.59
C LYS A 377 8.38 21.01 2.22
N PHE A 378 7.29 20.29 1.95
CA PHE A 378 5.97 20.87 1.76
C PHE A 378 5.17 20.84 3.07
N THR A 379 4.74 22.00 3.55
CA THR A 379 3.88 22.11 4.74
C THR A 379 2.42 22.18 4.28
N VAL A 380 1.67 21.09 4.47
CA VAL A 380 0.26 21.04 4.09
C VAL A 380 -0.61 21.85 5.06
N ARG A 381 -1.49 22.69 4.52
CA ARG A 381 -2.50 23.46 5.27
C ARG A 381 -3.92 23.01 4.96
N GLU A 382 -4.18 22.58 3.73
CA GLU A 382 -5.49 22.12 3.29
C GLU A 382 -5.35 20.99 2.27
N TYR A 383 -6.16 19.94 2.42
CA TYR A 383 -6.26 18.86 1.45
C TYR A 383 -7.45 19.12 0.52
N ILE A 384 -7.26 18.90 -0.77
CA ILE A 384 -8.32 18.97 -1.77
C ILE A 384 -8.32 17.69 -2.60
N THR A 385 -9.47 17.03 -2.69
CA THR A 385 -9.68 15.97 -3.69
C THR A 385 -10.12 16.65 -4.99
N SER A 386 -9.17 16.83 -5.91
CA SER A 386 -9.42 17.31 -7.26
C SER A 386 -9.94 16.16 -8.11
N VAL A 387 -10.91 16.43 -8.98
CA VAL A 387 -11.43 15.43 -9.93
C VAL A 387 -11.12 15.92 -11.33
N SER A 388 -10.56 15.07 -12.18
CA SER A 388 -10.25 15.45 -13.56
C SER A 388 -11.51 15.74 -14.38
N VAL A 389 -11.40 16.69 -15.31
CA VAL A 389 -12.39 16.87 -16.38
C VAL A 389 -12.15 15.77 -17.39
N CYS A 390 -13.13 14.87 -17.54
CA CYS A 390 -13.09 13.82 -18.54
C CYS A 390 -13.63 14.36 -19.87
N GLY A 391 -12.93 14.13 -20.98
CA GLY A 391 -13.38 14.58 -22.29
C GLY A 391 -12.79 13.79 -23.45
N ASN A 392 -13.26 14.05 -24.66
CA ASN A 392 -12.78 13.40 -25.89
C ASN A 392 -11.98 14.34 -26.78
N GLU A 393 -11.87 15.61 -26.38
CA GLU A 393 -11.23 16.65 -27.15
C GLU A 393 -9.76 16.80 -26.77
N LEU A 394 -8.93 17.29 -27.70
CA LEU A 394 -7.53 17.52 -27.40
C LEU A 394 -7.40 18.75 -26.47
N PRO A 395 -6.42 18.78 -25.55
CA PRO A 395 -6.25 19.92 -24.64
C PRO A 395 -6.17 21.28 -25.37
N SER A 396 -5.58 21.31 -26.56
CA SER A 396 -5.55 22.48 -27.46
C SER A 396 -6.90 23.06 -27.86
N THR A 397 -8.02 22.34 -27.68
CA THR A 397 -9.36 22.86 -27.98
C THR A 397 -9.99 23.64 -26.83
N TYR A 398 -9.44 23.53 -25.62
CA TYR A 398 -10.01 24.15 -24.41
C TYR A 398 -9.69 25.65 -24.30
N TYR A 399 -8.69 26.15 -25.02
CA TYR A 399 -8.39 27.57 -25.17
C TYR A 399 -8.74 28.04 -26.59
N GLY A 400 -9.68 29.00 -26.70
CA GLY A 400 -9.56 30.09 -27.66
C GLY A 400 -9.80 29.92 -29.17
N TYR A 401 -10.38 28.84 -29.72
CA TYR A 401 -10.74 28.83 -31.14
C TYR A 401 -12.22 29.15 -31.42
N CYS A 402 -12.47 30.26 -32.12
CA CYS A 402 -13.78 30.54 -32.72
C CYS A 402 -14.11 29.44 -33.76
N GLY A 403 -15.13 28.60 -33.48
CA GLY A 403 -15.66 27.62 -34.44
C GLY A 403 -16.02 26.23 -33.90
N THR A 404 -15.90 25.95 -32.60
CA THR A 404 -16.16 24.61 -32.04
C THR A 404 -17.63 24.42 -31.58
N LYS A 405 -18.11 23.17 -31.57
CA LYS A 405 -19.49 22.77 -31.18
C LYS A 405 -19.73 22.75 -29.65
N PHE A 406 -18.91 23.43 -28.85
CA PHE A 406 -18.90 23.27 -27.40
C PHE A 406 -19.00 24.59 -26.64
N ARG A 407 -19.66 24.56 -25.47
CA ARG A 407 -19.54 25.58 -24.42
C ARG A 407 -18.94 24.96 -23.18
N TYR A 408 -18.24 25.79 -22.42
CA TYR A 408 -17.66 25.42 -21.14
C TYR A 408 -18.37 26.15 -19.99
N ASP A 409 -19.70 26.13 -19.96
CA ASP A 409 -20.53 27.03 -19.12
C ASP A 409 -21.15 26.36 -17.87
N ARG A 410 -20.90 25.06 -17.65
CA ARG A 410 -21.47 24.32 -16.51
C ARG A 410 -20.68 24.56 -15.22
N ALA A 411 -21.37 24.65 -14.09
CA ALA A 411 -20.77 24.85 -12.77
C ALA A 411 -19.91 23.65 -12.30
N ASP A 412 -20.12 22.47 -12.87
CA ASP A 412 -19.36 21.24 -12.61
C ASP A 412 -18.10 21.10 -13.50
N GLY A 413 -17.82 22.10 -14.35
CA GLY A 413 -16.69 22.13 -15.27
C GLY A 413 -16.82 21.21 -16.49
N LEU A 414 -17.96 20.53 -16.68
CA LEU A 414 -18.21 19.73 -17.87
C LEU A 414 -18.58 20.61 -19.07
N VAL A 415 -18.40 20.07 -20.27
CA VAL A 415 -18.76 20.73 -21.52
C VAL A 415 -20.26 20.59 -21.83
N THR A 416 -20.86 21.64 -22.39
CA THR A 416 -22.17 21.59 -23.03
C THR A 416 -21.95 21.45 -24.54
N ARG A 417 -22.48 20.39 -25.16
CA ARG A 417 -22.38 20.14 -26.60
C ARG A 417 -23.59 20.69 -27.34
N TYR A 418 -23.38 21.40 -28.45
CA TYR A 418 -24.48 21.89 -29.29
C TYR A 418 -25.03 20.80 -30.24
N PRO A 419 -26.33 20.83 -30.57
CA PRO A 419 -26.90 20.05 -31.66
C PRO A 419 -26.27 20.40 -33.00
N ALA A 420 -26.10 19.42 -33.89
CA ALA A 420 -25.55 19.66 -35.23
C ALA A 420 -26.48 20.58 -36.05
N GLY A 421 -25.93 21.67 -36.64
CA GLY A 421 -26.65 22.52 -37.61
C GLY A 421 -26.69 24.03 -37.35
N GLN A 422 -26.11 24.55 -36.24
CA GLN A 422 -26.07 26.00 -35.95
C GLN A 422 -24.67 26.66 -35.87
N PRO A 423 -23.65 26.27 -36.67
CA PRO A 423 -22.31 26.89 -36.57
C PRO A 423 -22.24 28.35 -37.03
N ASP A 424 -23.15 28.81 -37.90
CA ASP A 424 -23.03 30.12 -38.55
C ASP A 424 -23.51 31.30 -37.69
N TYR A 425 -24.55 31.12 -36.87
CA TYR A 425 -25.06 32.17 -35.96
C TYR A 425 -23.96 32.65 -34.97
N TYR A 426 -23.07 31.75 -34.57
CA TYR A 426 -22.04 32.06 -33.59
C TYR A 426 -20.70 32.52 -34.19
N LYS A 427 -20.37 32.19 -35.44
CA LYS A 427 -19.36 32.95 -36.21
C LYS A 427 -19.75 34.42 -36.29
N THR A 428 -21.04 34.71 -36.44
CA THR A 428 -21.57 36.08 -36.44
C THR A 428 -21.51 36.71 -35.05
N GLN A 429 -21.81 35.98 -33.96
CA GLN A 429 -21.65 36.51 -32.59
C GLN A 429 -20.17 36.78 -32.23
N CYS A 430 -19.24 35.93 -32.66
CA CYS A 430 -17.80 36.19 -32.53
C CYS A 430 -17.37 37.46 -33.30
N ALA A 431 -17.93 37.69 -34.49
CA ALA A 431 -17.71 38.91 -35.26
C ALA A 431 -18.42 40.15 -34.67
N LEU A 432 -19.60 39.98 -34.03
CA LEU A 432 -20.39 41.05 -33.40
C LEU A 432 -19.86 41.45 -32.02
N ALA A 433 -19.20 40.54 -31.30
CA ALA A 433 -18.37 40.88 -30.14
C ALA A 433 -17.13 41.71 -30.54
N GLY A 434 -16.84 41.81 -31.84
CA GLY A 434 -15.83 42.64 -32.50
C GLY A 434 -16.13 44.14 -32.49
N LYS A 435 -16.15 44.75 -31.30
CA LYS A 435 -15.71 46.15 -31.12
C LYS A 435 -14.23 46.21 -30.68
N LEU A 436 -13.39 45.42 -31.32
CA LEU A 436 -11.94 45.65 -31.38
C LEU A 436 -11.51 45.53 -32.84
N THR A 437 -11.22 46.66 -33.45
CA THR A 437 -10.52 46.77 -34.74
C THR A 437 -9.09 46.29 -34.57
N TYR A 438 -8.78 45.06 -34.97
CA TYR A 438 -7.50 44.67 -35.55
C TYR A 438 -7.67 43.40 -36.40
N GLY A 439 -7.38 43.52 -37.70
CA GLY A 439 -7.06 42.41 -38.61
C GLY A 439 -8.24 41.60 -39.16
N ASP A 440 -8.46 41.71 -40.47
CA ASP A 440 -9.31 40.81 -41.27
C ASP A 440 -8.97 39.33 -40.96
N PRO A 441 -9.93 38.50 -40.51
CA PRO A 441 -9.73 37.10 -40.17
C PRO A 441 -9.28 36.21 -41.36
N ASN A 442 -9.22 36.76 -42.58
CA ASN A 442 -8.73 36.06 -43.77
C ASN A 442 -7.30 36.44 -44.19
N ASN A 443 -6.62 37.32 -43.46
CA ASN A 443 -5.26 37.74 -43.81
C ASN A 443 -4.20 36.80 -43.21
N VAL A 444 -3.77 35.81 -43.99
CA VAL A 444 -2.68 34.85 -43.69
C VAL A 444 -1.32 35.50 -43.35
N ASN A 445 -1.15 36.80 -43.59
CA ASN A 445 0.09 37.54 -43.34
C ASN A 445 0.05 38.43 -42.08
N ASN A 446 -0.99 38.36 -41.26
CA ASN A 446 -1.09 39.15 -40.02
C ASN A 446 -1.15 38.23 -38.78
N PRO A 447 -0.08 38.10 -37.97
CA PRO A 447 0.05 37.08 -36.92
C PRO A 447 -0.67 37.45 -35.60
N SER A 448 -1.71 38.29 -35.63
CA SER A 448 -2.46 38.68 -34.44
C SER A 448 -3.28 37.49 -33.92
N PHE A 449 -2.88 36.97 -32.76
CA PHE A 449 -3.49 35.85 -32.05
C PHE A 449 -4.99 36.11 -31.77
N PRO A 450 -5.92 35.18 -32.08
CA PRO A 450 -7.34 35.40 -31.84
C PRO A 450 -7.74 35.15 -30.38
N TYR A 451 -8.52 36.08 -29.82
CA TYR A 451 -9.02 36.13 -28.44
C TYR A 451 -9.89 34.94 -27.96
N VAL A 452 -9.78 34.63 -26.66
CA VAL A 452 -10.61 33.66 -25.93
C VAL A 452 -11.99 34.23 -25.55
N LEU A 453 -12.94 34.29 -26.50
CA LEU A 453 -14.32 34.78 -26.27
C LEU A 453 -15.17 33.93 -25.30
N TYR A 454 -14.74 32.71 -24.98
CA TYR A 454 -15.42 31.80 -24.04
C TYR A 454 -14.70 31.67 -22.71
N SER A 455 -13.88 32.67 -22.40
CA SER A 455 -13.18 32.71 -21.15
C SER A 455 -14.13 32.71 -19.95
N PRO A 456 -13.76 32.01 -18.88
CA PRO A 456 -14.61 31.79 -17.75
C PRO A 456 -15.14 32.98 -16.94
N LYS A 457 -14.66 34.22 -17.09
CA LYS A 457 -15.26 35.35 -16.36
C LYS A 457 -16.67 35.71 -16.82
N ALA A 458 -17.14 35.18 -17.96
CA ALA A 458 -18.57 35.22 -18.31
C ALA A 458 -19.45 34.30 -17.42
N ARG A 459 -18.86 33.59 -16.45
CA ARG A 459 -19.52 32.59 -15.59
C ARG A 459 -19.71 33.14 -14.17
N SER A 460 -20.89 32.99 -13.60
CA SER A 460 -21.23 33.47 -12.25
C SER A 460 -20.48 32.76 -11.11
N PHE A 461 -19.73 31.70 -11.40
CA PHE A 461 -19.08 30.83 -10.41
C PHE A 461 -17.54 30.93 -10.40
N GLN A 462 -16.92 31.56 -11.39
CA GLN A 462 -15.48 31.85 -11.34
C GLN A 462 -15.23 33.23 -10.74
N ALA A 463 -14.27 33.32 -9.81
CA ALA A 463 -13.92 34.57 -9.17
C ALA A 463 -12.96 35.34 -10.07
N PRO A 464 -13.18 36.64 -10.32
CA PRO A 464 -12.11 37.48 -10.82
C PRO A 464 -10.91 37.36 -9.88
N ASP A 465 -9.70 37.52 -10.44
CA ASP A 465 -8.45 37.61 -9.68
C ASP A 465 -8.02 36.28 -9.06
N HIS A 466 -8.42 35.14 -9.63
CA HIS A 466 -8.01 33.80 -9.20
C HIS A 466 -7.45 32.97 -10.35
N VAL A 467 -6.44 32.15 -10.08
CA VAL A 467 -5.91 31.21 -11.08
C VAL A 467 -6.77 29.94 -11.06
N THR A 468 -7.39 29.62 -12.20
CA THR A 468 -8.16 28.38 -12.34
C THR A 468 -7.24 27.21 -12.63
N VAL A 469 -7.36 26.14 -11.83
CA VAL A 469 -6.53 24.93 -11.94
C VAL A 469 -7.39 23.68 -11.99
N PHE A 470 -7.13 22.81 -12.96
CA PHE A 470 -7.76 21.49 -13.04
C PHE A 470 -6.92 20.50 -13.85
N LEU A 471 -7.10 19.22 -13.57
CA LEU A 471 -6.59 18.14 -14.40
C LEU A 471 -7.60 17.84 -15.51
N TYR A 472 -7.12 17.69 -16.73
CA TYR A 472 -7.88 17.16 -17.85
C TYR A 472 -7.46 15.71 -18.12
N GLU A 473 -8.44 14.85 -18.34
CA GLU A 473 -8.24 13.45 -18.71
C GLU A 473 -8.88 13.17 -20.07
N GLN A 474 -8.04 12.79 -21.03
CA GLN A 474 -8.48 12.42 -22.35
C GLN A 474 -9.02 10.98 -22.36
N THR A 475 -10.34 10.85 -22.52
CA THR A 475 -11.10 9.58 -22.43
C THR A 475 -11.43 8.93 -23.77
N SER A 476 -11.13 9.60 -24.90
CA SER A 476 -11.23 9.17 -26.31
C SER A 476 -12.64 9.07 -26.95
N THR A 477 -12.84 9.83 -28.05
CA THR A 477 -13.53 9.48 -29.33
C THR A 477 -13.69 10.70 -30.26
N PRO A 478 -13.19 10.68 -31.51
CA PRO A 478 -13.82 11.39 -32.62
C PRO A 478 -14.51 10.43 -33.61
N LEU A 479 -15.59 10.93 -34.21
CA LEU A 479 -16.52 10.24 -35.11
C LEU A 479 -15.94 9.86 -36.50
N ASP A 480 -14.93 8.98 -36.57
CA ASP A 480 -14.73 8.14 -37.77
C ASP A 480 -14.03 6.79 -37.49
N ALA A 481 -14.37 5.79 -38.30
CA ALA A 481 -14.00 4.39 -38.10
C ALA A 481 -12.57 4.03 -38.56
N ALA A 482 -11.81 4.97 -39.14
CA ALA A 482 -10.50 4.69 -39.76
C ALA A 482 -9.31 5.27 -38.97
N LYS A 483 -9.50 6.32 -38.16
CA LYS A 483 -8.53 6.75 -37.12
C LYS A 483 -8.69 6.00 -35.78
N GLU A 484 -9.75 5.20 -35.69
CA GLU A 484 -10.17 4.38 -34.56
C GLU A 484 -9.13 3.31 -34.13
N ALA A 485 -8.17 2.93 -34.98
CA ALA A 485 -7.08 1.99 -34.65
C ALA A 485 -5.80 2.67 -34.10
N GLN A 486 -5.61 3.98 -34.36
CA GLN A 486 -4.39 4.74 -34.07
C GLN A 486 -4.48 5.53 -32.74
N LEU A 487 -5.71 5.81 -32.28
CA LEU A 487 -6.04 6.25 -30.91
C LEU A 487 -6.25 5.06 -29.94
N LYS A 488 -6.38 3.83 -30.46
CA LYS A 488 -6.76 2.58 -29.76
C LYS A 488 -5.71 2.01 -28.78
N SER A 489 -4.61 2.73 -28.50
CA SER A 489 -3.66 2.39 -27.42
C SER A 489 -3.35 3.55 -26.45
N LEU A 490 -4.28 4.50 -26.29
CA LEU A 490 -4.54 5.23 -25.02
C LEU A 490 -3.40 6.09 -24.42
N THR A 491 -2.53 6.64 -25.29
CA THR A 491 -1.63 7.82 -25.12
C THR A 491 -0.97 8.07 -23.76
N GLU A 492 0.36 8.10 -23.76
CA GLU A 492 1.22 8.63 -22.69
C GLU A 492 0.84 10.06 -22.26
N ASN A 493 0.22 10.86 -23.13
CA ASN A 493 -0.22 12.24 -22.86
C ASN A 493 -1.70 12.33 -22.46
N ARG A 494 -2.24 11.29 -21.81
CA ARG A 494 -3.65 11.23 -21.40
C ARG A 494 -4.06 12.38 -20.47
N PHE A 495 -3.13 12.83 -19.62
CA PHE A 495 -3.40 13.83 -18.61
C PHE A 495 -2.71 15.15 -18.92
N SER A 496 -3.41 16.25 -18.68
CA SER A 496 -2.87 17.60 -18.80
C SER A 496 -3.32 18.46 -17.63
N LEU A 497 -2.41 19.25 -17.08
CA LEU A 497 -2.68 20.24 -16.05
C LEU A 497 -2.94 21.58 -16.71
N PHE A 498 -4.06 22.20 -16.36
CA PHE A 498 -4.48 23.49 -16.89
C PHE A 498 -4.24 24.58 -15.86
N PHE A 499 -3.60 25.66 -16.29
CA PHE A 499 -3.49 26.91 -15.55
C PHE A 499 -4.09 28.02 -16.37
N GLN A 500 -5.14 28.62 -15.85
CA GLN A 500 -5.78 29.77 -16.48
C GLN A 500 -5.68 30.97 -15.54
N PHE A 501 -4.99 32.01 -16.01
CA PHE A 501 -4.83 33.27 -15.31
C PHE A 501 -6.06 34.12 -15.67
N ASP A 502 -7.03 34.17 -14.75
CA ASP A 502 -8.22 34.98 -14.92
C ASP A 502 -7.97 36.38 -14.38
N THR A 503 -7.81 37.37 -15.26
CA THR A 503 -8.39 38.68 -14.99
C THR A 503 -9.03 39.25 -16.26
N PHE A 504 -10.29 39.70 -16.15
CA PHE A 504 -10.79 40.78 -17.00
C PHE A 504 -10.90 42.08 -16.19
N ASP A 505 -10.05 42.22 -15.19
CA ASP A 505 -9.89 43.54 -14.59
C ASP A 505 -9.25 44.45 -15.65
N ALA A 506 -9.52 45.75 -15.59
CA ALA A 506 -8.95 46.68 -16.57
C ALA A 506 -7.44 46.94 -16.32
N THR A 507 -6.85 46.25 -15.34
CA THR A 507 -5.60 46.61 -14.67
C THR A 507 -4.44 45.67 -14.97
N GLY A 508 -4.70 44.45 -15.45
CA GLY A 508 -3.65 43.49 -15.79
C GLY A 508 -2.86 43.04 -14.56
N GLY A 509 -1.91 42.15 -14.74
CA GLY A 509 -1.09 41.64 -13.64
C GLY A 509 0.07 40.78 -14.10
N THR A 510 0.80 40.25 -13.13
CA THR A 510 1.99 39.43 -13.34
C THR A 510 1.94 38.20 -12.46
N VAL A 511 2.44 37.06 -12.96
CA VAL A 511 2.57 35.82 -12.20
C VAL A 511 3.90 35.15 -12.51
N ASN A 512 4.63 34.85 -11.45
CA ASN A 512 5.77 33.96 -11.50
C ASN A 512 5.47 32.71 -10.67
N PHE A 513 5.51 31.57 -11.33
CA PHE A 513 5.46 30.28 -10.67
C PHE A 513 6.54 29.35 -11.22
N GLN A 514 6.83 28.33 -10.42
CA GLN A 514 7.71 27.24 -10.75
C GLN A 514 6.93 25.93 -10.64
N LEU A 515 7.04 25.06 -11.63
CA LEU A 515 6.51 23.70 -11.60
C LEU A 515 7.65 22.73 -11.90
N ASN A 516 7.87 21.74 -11.03
CA ASN A 516 8.90 20.72 -11.20
C ASN A 516 8.30 19.33 -11.43
N ASN A 517 9.18 18.34 -11.59
CA ASN A 517 8.83 16.92 -11.76
C ASN A 517 7.93 16.69 -12.98
N ILE A 518 8.21 17.40 -14.07
CA ILE A 518 7.51 17.31 -15.36
C ILE A 518 8.48 16.94 -16.49
N GLU A 519 7.95 16.55 -17.65
CA GLU A 519 8.75 16.03 -18.78
C GLU A 519 9.82 17.02 -19.25
N GLN A 520 11.09 16.69 -19.03
CA GLN A 520 12.23 17.51 -19.42
C GLN A 520 12.23 17.85 -20.92
N GLY A 521 12.62 19.07 -21.27
CA GLY A 521 12.86 19.49 -22.65
C GLY A 521 11.63 19.65 -23.53
N ARG A 522 10.40 19.45 -23.02
CA ARG A 522 9.19 19.61 -23.83
C ARG A 522 9.01 21.09 -24.22
N ASN A 523 8.90 21.34 -25.53
CA ASN A 523 8.65 22.67 -26.07
C ASN A 523 7.14 22.97 -26.05
N LEU A 524 6.74 23.84 -25.13
CA LEU A 524 5.33 24.20 -24.92
C LEU A 524 4.83 25.24 -25.94
N ARG A 525 5.72 25.82 -26.76
CA ARG A 525 5.38 26.70 -27.90
C ARG A 525 5.13 25.91 -29.20
N ALA A 526 5.30 24.59 -29.18
CA ALA A 526 5.17 23.76 -30.37
C ALA A 526 3.71 23.65 -30.82
N ARG A 527 3.30 24.48 -31.79
CA ARG A 527 1.93 24.49 -32.36
C ARG A 527 1.47 23.15 -32.96
N GLY A 528 2.39 22.23 -33.22
CA GLY A 528 2.10 20.89 -33.73
C GLY A 528 1.84 19.84 -32.63
N ASP A 529 2.12 20.15 -31.36
CA ASP A 529 1.80 19.27 -30.23
C ASP A 529 0.38 19.59 -29.72
N PRO A 530 -0.61 18.70 -29.93
CA PRO A 530 -1.99 18.98 -29.56
C PRO A 530 -2.27 18.94 -28.05
N PHE A 531 -1.29 18.52 -27.24
CA PHE A 531 -1.39 18.37 -25.78
C PHE A 531 -0.74 19.52 -25.00
N THR A 532 -0.05 20.43 -25.69
CA THR A 532 0.52 21.66 -25.11
C THR A 532 -0.22 22.87 -25.63
N VAL A 533 -0.39 23.87 -24.77
CA VAL A 533 -0.89 25.20 -25.15
C VAL A 533 -0.15 26.22 -24.31
N ILE A 534 0.36 27.26 -24.96
CA ILE A 534 0.76 28.49 -24.30
C ILE A 534 0.01 29.60 -25.02
N ASP A 535 -0.79 30.34 -24.26
CA ASP A 535 -1.32 31.63 -24.70
C ASP A 535 -0.18 32.66 -24.69
N ASP A 536 -0.15 33.55 -25.68
CA ASP A 536 0.88 34.59 -25.82
C ASP A 536 2.30 34.13 -25.45
N ALA A 537 2.87 33.26 -26.29
CA ALA A 537 4.15 32.59 -26.06
C ALA A 537 5.35 33.50 -25.71
N GLU A 538 5.25 34.79 -26.00
CA GLU A 538 6.23 35.81 -25.63
C GLU A 538 6.26 36.06 -24.11
N ASP A 539 5.11 35.92 -23.43
CA ASP A 539 4.94 36.07 -21.99
C ASP A 539 5.40 34.82 -21.22
N PHE A 540 5.71 33.73 -21.91
CA PHE A 540 6.22 32.51 -21.28
C PHE A 540 7.65 32.26 -21.72
N ASN A 541 8.62 32.86 -21.01
CA ASN A 541 10.05 32.70 -21.27
C ASN A 541 10.80 32.13 -20.05
N PRO A 542 11.45 30.96 -20.17
CA PRO A 542 11.50 30.09 -21.35
C PRO A 542 10.17 29.37 -21.63
N GLY A 543 9.83 29.17 -22.91
CA GLY A 543 8.65 28.41 -23.34
C GLY A 543 8.89 26.90 -23.44
N THR A 544 9.93 26.40 -22.77
CA THR A 544 10.39 25.01 -22.81
C THR A 544 10.69 24.56 -21.39
N ILE A 545 10.31 23.33 -21.05
CA ILE A 545 10.64 22.74 -19.74
C ILE A 545 12.16 22.51 -19.67
N GLY A 546 12.78 22.87 -18.54
CA GLY A 546 14.19 22.69 -18.27
C GLY A 546 14.65 21.22 -18.36
N SER A 547 15.96 21.02 -18.46
CA SER A 547 16.56 19.67 -18.43
C SER A 547 16.40 18.99 -17.06
N ASP A 548 16.19 19.76 -16.01
CA ASP A 548 15.86 19.32 -14.66
C ASP A 548 14.35 19.07 -14.47
N GLY A 549 13.56 19.11 -15.56
CA GLY A 549 12.10 18.98 -15.49
C GLY A 549 11.41 20.13 -14.77
N THR A 550 12.06 21.29 -14.67
CA THR A 550 11.47 22.49 -14.08
C THR A 550 10.98 23.44 -15.16
N LEU A 551 9.76 23.92 -15.02
CA LEU A 551 9.24 25.08 -15.73
C LEU A 551 9.17 26.26 -14.77
N THR A 552 9.85 27.35 -15.11
CA THR A 552 9.67 28.64 -14.46
C THR A 552 9.00 29.58 -15.45
N THR A 553 7.89 30.19 -15.07
CA THR A 553 7.17 31.12 -15.93
C THR A 553 7.23 32.54 -15.36
N ASN A 554 7.23 33.54 -16.23
CA ASN A 554 7.04 34.94 -15.86
C ASN A 554 5.99 35.52 -16.81
N ALA A 555 4.72 35.20 -16.55
CA ALA A 555 3.63 35.62 -17.41
C ALA A 555 3.07 36.95 -16.92
N ASP A 556 2.96 37.91 -17.83
CA ASP A 556 2.28 39.17 -17.62
C ASP A 556 1.02 39.16 -18.51
N TRP A 557 -0.12 39.59 -17.99
CA TRP A 557 -1.36 39.66 -18.78
C TRP A 557 -1.88 41.10 -18.86
N LYS A 558 -2.31 41.51 -20.06
CA LYS A 558 -2.78 42.89 -20.33
C LYS A 558 -4.28 43.00 -20.64
N GLN A 559 -5.00 41.87 -20.64
CA GLN A 559 -6.42 41.64 -20.99
C GLN A 559 -6.66 41.04 -22.38
N PRO A 560 -7.67 40.16 -22.52
CA PRO A 560 -8.22 39.26 -21.53
C PRO A 560 -7.75 37.82 -21.79
N ASN A 561 -7.31 37.18 -20.71
CA ASN A 561 -7.05 35.75 -20.56
C ASN A 561 -5.70 35.30 -21.08
N ASP A 562 -4.92 34.75 -20.15
CA ASP A 562 -3.72 33.99 -20.45
C ASP A 562 -3.81 32.61 -19.80
N GLY A 563 -3.06 31.67 -20.32
CA GLY A 563 -3.03 30.34 -19.76
C GLY A 563 -2.00 29.43 -20.38
N ILE A 564 -1.77 28.34 -19.68
CA ILE A 564 -0.81 27.32 -20.07
C ILE A 564 -1.38 25.94 -19.76
N VAL A 565 -1.17 25.03 -20.71
CA VAL A 565 -1.48 23.61 -20.59
C VAL A 565 -0.18 22.85 -20.51
N ILE A 566 0.01 22.18 -19.38
CA ILE A 566 1.20 21.40 -19.07
C ILE A 566 0.82 19.92 -19.14
N PRO A 567 1.22 19.19 -20.19
CA PRO A 567 0.95 17.77 -20.30
C PRO A 567 1.76 16.97 -19.27
N LEU A 568 1.10 15.99 -18.67
CA LEU A 568 1.69 15.08 -17.70
C LEU A 568 1.96 13.76 -18.41
N ARG A 569 3.11 13.69 -19.10
CA ARG A 569 3.48 12.51 -19.87
C ARG A 569 3.80 11.32 -18.96
N LEU A 570 3.07 10.24 -19.18
CA LEU A 570 3.24 8.96 -18.51
C LEU A 570 4.24 8.08 -19.28
N SER A 571 5.00 7.26 -18.57
CA SER A 571 5.90 6.28 -19.21
C SER A 571 5.10 5.12 -19.81
N PRO A 572 5.63 4.36 -20.78
CA PRO A 572 4.99 3.13 -21.28
C PRO A 572 4.60 2.14 -20.18
N ALA A 573 5.34 2.09 -19.06
CA ALA A 573 5.06 1.23 -17.93
C ALA A 573 3.81 1.64 -17.13
N ALA A 574 3.30 2.86 -17.33
CA ALA A 574 2.06 3.33 -16.73
C ALA A 574 0.80 2.79 -17.41
N PHE A 575 0.95 2.07 -18.53
CA PHE A 575 -0.14 1.36 -19.17
C PHE A 575 -0.58 0.20 -18.30
N ASN A 576 -1.83 0.22 -17.83
CA ASN A 576 -2.42 -0.88 -17.11
C ASN A 576 -3.14 -1.82 -18.10
N PRO A 577 -2.66 -3.06 -18.29
CA PRO A 577 -3.29 -4.00 -19.22
C PRO A 577 -4.71 -4.42 -18.81
N ALA A 578 -5.05 -4.33 -17.53
CA ALA A 578 -6.36 -4.72 -17.01
C ALA A 578 -7.45 -3.68 -17.33
N THR A 579 -7.12 -2.39 -17.24
CA THR A 579 -8.04 -1.31 -17.63
C THR A 579 -7.89 -0.91 -19.09
N GLY A 580 -6.76 -1.27 -19.71
CA GLY A 580 -6.36 -0.85 -21.04
C GLY A 580 -5.89 0.59 -21.11
N LEU A 581 -5.77 1.31 -19.98
CA LEU A 581 -5.54 2.75 -19.93
C LEU A 581 -4.17 3.06 -19.32
N TYR A 582 -3.60 4.21 -19.69
CA TYR A 582 -2.51 4.82 -18.92
C TYR A 582 -3.08 5.44 -17.64
N GLU A 583 -2.60 5.03 -16.48
CA GLU A 583 -3.12 5.48 -15.18
C GLU A 583 -2.20 6.50 -14.51
N LEU A 584 -2.78 7.60 -14.03
CA LEU A 584 -2.03 8.72 -13.47
C LEU A 584 -1.18 8.33 -12.24
N LYS A 585 -1.61 7.34 -11.45
CA LYS A 585 -0.85 6.83 -10.29
C LYS A 585 0.53 6.26 -10.63
N HIS A 586 0.77 5.91 -11.90
CA HIS A 586 2.05 5.39 -12.39
C HIS A 586 2.94 6.47 -13.02
N TYR A 587 2.62 7.74 -12.79
CA TYR A 587 3.50 8.86 -13.12
C TYR A 587 4.82 8.75 -12.34
N ASN A 588 5.94 8.91 -13.05
CA ASN A 588 7.28 8.67 -12.52
C ASN A 588 8.32 9.59 -13.18
N GLN A 589 7.96 10.87 -13.39
CA GLN A 589 8.92 11.86 -13.88
C GLN A 589 9.72 12.38 -12.68
N ASP A 590 10.99 12.01 -12.62
CA ASP A 590 12.00 12.48 -11.63
C ASP A 590 13.31 12.80 -12.38
N PRO A 591 13.32 13.88 -13.18
CA PRO A 591 14.45 14.22 -14.03
C PRO A 591 15.64 14.84 -13.28
N ASP A 592 15.44 15.36 -12.08
CA ASP A 592 16.50 15.85 -11.19
C ASP A 592 17.08 14.74 -10.29
N GLY A 593 16.38 13.61 -10.15
CA GLY A 593 16.86 12.38 -9.51
C GLY A 593 16.83 12.45 -7.99
N ASP A 594 15.96 13.30 -7.43
CA ASP A 594 15.84 13.50 -5.98
C ASP A 594 14.93 12.46 -5.29
N GLY A 595 14.29 11.58 -6.08
CA GLY A 595 13.36 10.56 -5.62
C GLY A 595 11.92 11.05 -5.43
N VAL A 596 11.61 12.31 -5.80
CA VAL A 596 10.30 12.93 -5.66
C VAL A 596 9.63 13.05 -7.03
N VAL A 597 8.62 12.21 -7.25
CA VAL A 597 7.90 12.17 -8.54
C VAL A 597 6.67 13.07 -8.60
N ASN A 598 6.24 13.62 -7.46
CA ASN A 598 5.00 14.39 -7.37
C ASN A 598 5.24 15.83 -7.84
N PRO A 599 4.54 16.33 -8.87
CA PRO A 599 4.69 17.71 -9.30
C PRO A 599 4.36 18.71 -8.19
N ASN A 600 5.24 19.68 -8.00
CA ASN A 600 5.06 20.77 -7.08
C ASN A 600 4.97 22.09 -7.86
N LEU A 601 3.84 22.77 -7.72
CA LEU A 601 3.71 24.16 -8.15
C LEU A 601 4.00 25.07 -6.98
N ARG A 602 4.94 25.99 -7.19
CA ARG A 602 5.30 27.05 -6.26
C ARG A 602 5.01 28.42 -6.86
N MET A 603 4.17 29.21 -6.19
CA MET A 603 3.92 30.61 -6.57
C MET A 603 5.01 31.50 -5.97
N GLN A 604 5.91 32.01 -6.81
CA GLN A 604 7.06 32.82 -6.39
C GLN A 604 6.65 34.28 -6.17
N SER A 605 5.90 34.87 -7.10
CA SER A 605 5.35 36.21 -6.98
C SER A 605 4.10 36.37 -7.85
N TRP A 606 3.23 37.29 -7.48
CA TRP A 606 2.06 37.64 -8.28
C TRP A 606 1.57 39.06 -7.95
N THR A 607 0.87 39.67 -8.90
CA THR A 607 0.14 40.92 -8.73
C THR A 607 -1.25 40.78 -9.36
N GLY A 608 -2.29 41.34 -8.72
CA GLY A 608 -3.67 41.23 -9.20
C GLY A 608 -4.31 39.84 -9.05
N LEU A 609 -3.77 38.97 -8.18
CA LEU A 609 -4.33 37.66 -7.87
C LEU A 609 -4.51 37.46 -6.35
N ASP A 610 -5.65 36.90 -5.98
CA ASP A 610 -6.08 36.66 -4.60
C ASP A 610 -6.01 35.18 -4.21
N GLY A 611 -6.10 34.25 -5.18
CA GLY A 611 -6.17 32.84 -4.85
C GLY A 611 -6.27 31.86 -6.03
N TRP A 612 -6.58 30.62 -5.67
CA TRP A 612 -6.87 29.51 -6.56
C TRP A 612 -8.36 29.31 -6.77
N ASN A 613 -8.72 28.83 -7.96
CA ASN A 613 -10.03 28.31 -8.28
C ASN A 613 -9.90 26.86 -8.79
N ILE A 614 -10.05 25.88 -7.89
CA ILE A 614 -9.67 24.48 -8.13
C ILE A 614 -10.91 23.63 -8.38
N ARG A 615 -10.93 22.83 -9.45
CA ARG A 615 -12.00 21.84 -9.64
C ARG A 615 -11.87 20.71 -8.63
N ALA A 616 -12.81 20.62 -7.69
CA ALA A 616 -12.71 19.73 -6.55
C ALA A 616 -14.08 19.23 -6.06
N THR A 617 -14.05 18.18 -5.27
CA THR A 617 -15.24 17.69 -4.57
C THR A 617 -15.70 18.74 -3.54
N ALA A 618 -16.99 19.06 -3.56
CA ALA A 618 -17.61 20.01 -2.64
C ALA A 618 -17.45 19.57 -1.17
N ASP A 619 -17.49 20.51 -0.22
CA ASP A 619 -17.25 20.20 1.19
C ASP A 619 -18.22 19.15 1.77
N ASN A 620 -19.44 19.05 1.22
CA ASN A 620 -20.42 18.02 1.60
C ASN A 620 -20.25 16.66 0.88
N GLY A 621 -19.28 16.55 -0.04
CA GLY A 621 -18.96 15.34 -0.77
C GLY A 621 -19.93 14.95 -1.88
N SER A 622 -20.97 15.76 -2.16
CA SER A 622 -22.09 15.36 -3.03
C SER A 622 -21.96 15.73 -4.51
N ALA A 623 -21.01 16.61 -4.84
CA ALA A 623 -20.82 17.14 -6.19
C ALA A 623 -19.35 17.53 -6.40
N VAL A 624 -18.97 17.74 -7.66
CA VAL A 624 -17.71 18.39 -8.03
C VAL A 624 -18.02 19.82 -8.48
N ILE A 625 -17.28 20.78 -7.92
CA ILE A 625 -17.45 22.22 -8.13
C ILE A 625 -16.08 22.88 -8.29
N TYR A 626 -16.06 24.15 -8.68
CA TYR A 626 -14.87 24.98 -8.53
C TYR A 626 -14.83 25.58 -7.13
N LYS A 627 -13.82 25.19 -6.35
CA LYS A 627 -13.59 25.66 -4.98
C LYS A 627 -12.59 26.81 -4.99
N LYS A 628 -12.98 27.92 -4.38
CA LYS A 628 -12.13 29.11 -4.20
C LYS A 628 -11.26 28.92 -2.98
N VAL A 629 -9.96 29.21 -3.13
CA VAL A 629 -9.00 29.14 -2.03
C VAL A 629 -8.07 30.35 -2.09
N ASN A 630 -8.13 31.20 -1.08
CA ASN A 630 -7.28 32.38 -1.01
C ASN A 630 -5.82 31.97 -0.76
N PHE A 631 -4.87 32.65 -1.40
CA PHE A 631 -3.44 32.42 -1.18
C PHE A 631 -3.02 32.73 0.25
N ASN A 632 -3.57 33.80 0.82
CA ASN A 632 -3.29 34.20 2.19
C ASN A 632 -4.56 34.05 3.03
N ASP A 633 -4.48 33.20 4.05
CA ASP A 633 -5.54 32.97 5.02
C ASP A 633 -5.01 33.29 6.41
N SER A 634 -5.67 34.20 7.12
CA SER A 634 -5.22 34.65 8.45
C SER A 634 -5.30 33.58 9.53
N ILE A 635 -6.06 32.51 9.30
CA ILE A 635 -6.30 31.42 10.25
C ILE A 635 -5.43 30.21 9.91
N THR A 636 -5.42 29.78 8.65
CA THR A 636 -4.72 28.55 8.25
C THR A 636 -3.31 28.76 7.70
N GLY A 637 -2.90 30.02 7.50
CA GLY A 637 -1.61 30.37 6.88
C GLY A 637 -1.69 30.43 5.35
N ARG A 638 -0.52 30.57 4.72
CA ARG A 638 -0.41 30.71 3.26
C ARG A 638 -0.68 29.37 2.55
N LYS A 639 -1.44 29.42 1.46
CA LYS A 639 -1.92 28.31 0.62
C LYS A 639 -1.59 28.56 -0.85
N ALA A 640 -0.49 29.25 -1.10
CA ALA A 640 -0.10 29.70 -2.43
C ALA A 640 0.58 28.61 -3.26
N ASP A 641 1.04 27.51 -2.65
CA ASP A 641 1.72 26.42 -3.37
C ASP A 641 0.82 25.18 -3.41
N ILE A 642 0.98 24.35 -4.45
CA ILE A 642 0.23 23.11 -4.66
C ILE A 642 1.21 21.96 -4.86
N GLN A 643 1.13 20.90 -4.04
CA GLN A 643 1.74 19.61 -4.36
C GLN A 643 0.67 18.64 -4.89
N LEU A 644 0.87 18.15 -6.10
CA LEU A 644 -0.04 17.20 -6.74
C LEU A 644 0.39 15.78 -6.36
N LYS A 645 -0.40 15.10 -5.53
CA LYS A 645 -0.16 13.72 -5.08
C LYS A 645 -0.63 12.72 -6.11
N ILE A 646 -0.01 12.81 -7.27
CA ILE A 646 -0.38 12.08 -8.47
C ILE A 646 -0.20 10.57 -8.29
N SER A 647 0.83 10.14 -7.54
CA SER A 647 1.07 8.73 -7.20
C SER A 647 -0.08 8.07 -6.43
N GLU A 648 -0.93 8.88 -5.79
CA GLU A 648 -2.07 8.41 -5.00
C GLU A 648 -3.40 8.53 -5.77
N SER A 649 -3.36 8.88 -7.06
CA SER A 649 -4.55 9.11 -7.87
C SER A 649 -5.37 7.83 -8.06
N GLN A 650 -6.69 7.97 -8.06
CA GLN A 650 -7.63 6.87 -8.18
C GLN A 650 -8.69 7.17 -9.25
N PRO A 651 -9.07 6.21 -10.10
CA PRO A 651 -10.17 6.41 -11.04
C PRO A 651 -11.48 6.62 -10.28
N CYS A 652 -12.34 7.49 -10.80
CA CYS A 652 -13.71 7.62 -10.29
C CYS A 652 -14.54 6.43 -10.74
N THR A 653 -15.22 5.77 -9.79
CA THR A 653 -16.02 4.56 -10.00
C THR A 653 -17.47 4.77 -9.62
#